data_AF-A0A7W0ZQM9-F1
#
_entry.id   AF-A0A7W0ZQM9-F1
#
_cell.length_a   1.000
_cell.length_b   1.000
_cell.length_c   1.000
_cell.angle_alpha   90.00
_cell.angle_beta   90.00
_cell.angle_gamma   90.00
#
_symmetry.space_group_name_H-M   'P 1'
#
loop_
_entity.id
_entity.type
_entity.pdbx_description
1 polymer ?
#
loop_
_entity_poly.entity_id
_entity_poly.type
_entity_poly.pdbx_seq_one_letter_code
_entity_poly.pdbx_strand_id
1 'polypeptide(L)'
;VRGIWLPTCDWWFGIKAYLAMPIATALLAGAVGHGVGVLTGPRRYIGAAIAQLPLIVLAIAALLRFYGAPPVFTYNAILGYFPGNLYDENVKLTAALAWSRLEQLLWVIAFVSVVAFRFDVPRFRWTLEARPAGRRLGALALAAACISGAFSLRRHSGDLGYAIDAEDIEVALGGRIETPHFVIHYSDTPQIREVMGLVAADHEFRYAQVVAQLGVQSATKIRSFYFSSRDQKERLMGARDVEMAKPWRREIYLEHRGFPHSSLRHEIAHAVAAEFGTWPFDVAATNVLPLPGRLGLPFLANPGLIEGLAVAIDWPGRYDRMTPHESVRALQEMGKQPSIRQLLSLQFFSVSSATGYTTAGSFLKYLLDTYGAGPLRSVYRSAGDFEAAYGKPLAVLEREWLAMTSKIVLPRSAVEASRERFRGTSVFSRPCPHAIAAQRERAQDAYAHGDRARSISLMRDVCGHAPEEPRYRLDLAEALYAGDPRERLEAVSLWTALALDPDRVTSTLRAEALEKLARAAAMRNDFTEVRRLIAQAVKLPVADDDRRQLEAITFALGHEGPAGAALRGYFYGSLPGLDAPTWALLATLAEPQLGFGHYVAGLQKLGRGDLVEASAALERGLARGLPGLLFVKNSARRLAVAAYRTGNTEQVKTAIGVLQGTDMSEADRLLASDWSGRLAFDASP
;
A
#
# COMPACT_ATOMS: atom_id res chain seq x y z
N VAL A 1 -9.18 -7.48 26.41
CA VAL A 1 -8.16 -6.41 26.53
C VAL A 1 -6.78 -7.03 26.41
N ARG A 2 -6.17 -7.02 25.22
CA ARG A 2 -4.79 -7.51 25.03
C ARG A 2 -3.75 -6.62 25.74
N GLY A 3 -4.05 -5.33 25.95
CA GLY A 3 -3.17 -4.36 26.61
C GLY A 3 -2.97 -4.51 28.12
N ILE A 4 -3.61 -5.49 28.77
CA ILE A 4 -3.27 -5.88 30.16
C ILE A 4 -2.19 -6.97 30.17
N TRP A 5 -2.07 -7.73 29.08
CA TRP A 5 -1.20 -8.92 28.97
C TRP A 5 -0.01 -8.72 28.02
N LEU A 6 0.01 -7.62 27.26
CA LEU A 6 1.09 -7.19 26.38
C LEU A 6 1.51 -5.78 26.81
N PRO A 7 2.83 -5.48 26.87
CA PRO A 7 3.31 -4.14 27.21
C PRO A 7 2.78 -3.10 26.23
N THR A 8 2.22 -2.01 26.75
CA THR A 8 1.75 -0.87 25.94
C THR A 8 2.94 -0.03 25.50
N CYS A 9 3.15 0.09 24.18
CA CYS A 9 4.31 0.82 23.63
C CYS A 9 4.10 2.34 23.47
N ASP A 10 2.87 2.86 23.62
CA ASP A 10 2.58 4.31 23.64
C ASP A 10 1.34 4.62 24.50
N TRP A 11 1.56 4.81 25.80
CA TRP A 11 0.50 5.14 26.75
C TRP A 11 -0.15 6.49 26.46
N TRP A 12 0.63 7.47 25.97
CA TRP A 12 0.14 8.83 25.81
C TRP A 12 -0.79 8.96 24.61
N PHE A 13 -0.48 8.27 23.50
CA PHE A 13 -1.41 8.15 22.40
C PHE A 13 -2.72 7.50 22.86
N GLY A 14 -2.64 6.40 23.62
CA GLY A 14 -3.82 5.73 24.19
C GLY A 14 -4.69 6.65 25.04
N ILE A 15 -4.09 7.43 25.95
CA ILE A 15 -4.80 8.41 26.79
C ILE A 15 -5.45 9.51 25.93
N LYS A 16 -4.72 10.09 24.98
CA LYS A 16 -5.26 11.11 24.06
C LYS A 16 -6.44 10.57 23.26
N ALA A 17 -6.29 9.39 22.69
CA ALA A 17 -7.34 8.70 21.95
C ALA A 17 -8.56 8.44 22.85
N TYR A 18 -8.35 7.98 24.08
CA TYR A 18 -9.42 7.70 25.04
C TYR A 18 -10.21 8.96 25.43
N LEU A 19 -9.51 10.07 25.67
CA LEU A 19 -10.12 11.37 25.98
C LEU A 19 -10.89 11.94 24.78
N ALA A 20 -10.26 11.96 23.60
CA ALA A 20 -10.82 12.55 22.39
C ALA A 20 -11.95 11.71 21.76
N MET A 21 -12.00 10.40 22.07
CA MET A 21 -12.97 9.47 21.49
C MET A 21 -14.01 8.95 22.50
N PRO A 22 -13.77 7.91 23.31
CA PRO A 22 -14.73 7.43 24.31
C PRO A 22 -15.29 8.48 25.26
N ILE A 23 -14.44 9.29 25.91
CA ILE A 23 -14.91 10.23 26.93
C ILE A 23 -15.74 11.34 26.28
N ALA A 24 -15.26 11.94 25.19
CA ALA A 24 -16.02 12.93 24.44
C ALA A 24 -17.39 12.38 23.99
N THR A 25 -17.42 11.15 23.47
CA THR A 25 -18.65 10.47 23.06
C THR A 25 -19.60 10.26 24.23
N ALA A 26 -19.09 9.82 25.40
CA ALA A 26 -19.90 9.60 26.59
C ALA A 26 -20.53 10.91 27.11
N LEU A 27 -19.78 12.02 27.07
CA LEU A 27 -20.29 13.34 27.44
C LEU A 27 -21.39 13.81 26.48
N LEU A 28 -21.17 13.68 25.17
CA LEU A 28 -22.17 14.03 24.16
C LEU A 28 -23.43 13.17 24.32
N ALA A 29 -23.28 11.85 24.45
CA ALA A 29 -24.38 10.91 24.64
C ALA A 29 -25.14 11.17 25.95
N GLY A 30 -24.44 11.48 27.04
CA GLY A 30 -25.04 11.83 28.33
C GLY A 30 -25.89 13.10 28.25
N ALA A 31 -25.39 14.14 27.57
CA ALA A 31 -26.12 15.39 27.37
C ALA A 31 -27.37 15.21 26.49
N VAL A 32 -27.26 14.47 25.38
CA VAL A 32 -28.41 14.14 24.53
C VAL A 32 -29.42 13.28 25.29
N GLY A 33 -28.96 12.24 25.98
CA GLY A 33 -29.81 11.36 26.77
C GLY A 33 -30.56 12.10 27.88
N HIS A 34 -29.88 13.03 28.57
CA HIS A 34 -30.51 13.90 29.56
C HIS A 34 -31.60 14.78 28.94
N GLY A 35 -31.30 15.47 27.83
CA GLY A 35 -32.28 16.31 27.14
C GLY A 35 -33.49 15.52 26.65
N VAL A 36 -33.29 14.32 26.08
CA VAL A 36 -34.39 13.42 25.68
C VAL A 36 -35.20 12.95 26.89
N GLY A 37 -34.55 12.64 28.01
CA GLY A 37 -35.22 12.29 29.27
C GLY A 37 -36.14 13.42 29.76
N VAL A 38 -35.67 14.66 29.71
CA VAL A 38 -36.46 15.86 30.07
C VAL A 38 -37.65 16.06 29.12
N LEU A 39 -37.48 15.82 27.82
CA LEU A 39 -38.54 15.94 26.81
C LEU A 39 -39.62 14.86 26.94
N THR A 40 -39.24 13.66 27.37
CA THR A 40 -40.15 12.49 27.44
C THR A 40 -40.81 12.31 28.81
N GLY A 41 -40.32 13.02 29.83
CA GLY A 41 -40.93 13.11 31.15
C GLY A 41 -40.97 11.76 31.88
N PRO A 42 -42.04 11.44 32.65
CA PRO A 42 -42.08 10.25 33.50
C PRO A 42 -42.16 8.91 32.73
N ARG A 43 -42.27 8.94 31.40
CA ARG A 43 -42.38 7.76 30.53
C ARG A 43 -41.02 7.10 30.31
N ARG A 44 -40.39 6.63 31.39
CA ARG A 44 -38.99 6.17 31.42
C ARG A 44 -38.61 5.18 30.31
N TYR A 45 -39.50 4.24 29.96
CA TYR A 45 -39.23 3.24 28.93
C TYR A 45 -39.29 3.81 27.50
N ILE A 46 -40.24 4.72 27.24
CA ILE A 46 -40.36 5.41 25.96
C ILE A 46 -39.20 6.39 25.79
N GLY A 47 -38.83 7.11 26.85
CA GLY A 47 -37.66 7.99 26.86
C GLY A 47 -36.36 7.25 26.58
N ALA A 48 -36.15 6.09 27.22
CA ALA A 48 -34.99 5.25 26.99
C ALA A 48 -34.94 4.71 25.55
N ALA A 49 -36.08 4.32 24.96
CA ALA A 49 -36.15 3.87 23.57
C ALA A 49 -35.87 5.02 22.58
N ILE A 50 -36.47 6.19 22.79
CA ILE A 50 -36.26 7.39 21.95
C ILE A 50 -34.79 7.84 22.02
N ALA A 51 -34.13 7.72 23.18
CA ALA A 51 -32.72 8.06 23.34
C ALA A 51 -31.77 7.19 22.49
N GLN A 52 -32.22 6.03 22.00
CA GLN A 52 -31.45 5.20 21.05
C GLN A 52 -31.56 5.67 19.60
N LEU A 53 -32.62 6.42 19.24
CA LEU A 53 -32.84 6.85 17.85
C LEU A 53 -31.68 7.71 17.30
N PRO A 54 -31.11 8.69 18.03
CA PRO A 54 -29.95 9.43 17.55
C PRO A 54 -28.75 8.53 17.25
N LEU A 55 -28.50 7.50 18.08
CA LEU A 55 -27.43 6.53 17.86
C LEU A 55 -27.65 5.77 16.54
N ILE A 56 -28.86 5.27 16.31
CA ILE A 56 -29.23 4.56 15.09
C ILE A 56 -29.10 5.48 13.86
N VAL A 57 -29.60 6.71 13.93
CA VAL A 57 -29.52 7.69 12.83
C VAL A 57 -28.06 8.02 12.51
N LEU A 58 -27.21 8.24 13.52
CA LEU A 58 -25.79 8.52 13.33
C LEU A 58 -25.04 7.33 12.74
N ALA A 59 -25.37 6.10 13.16
CA ALA A 59 -24.80 4.88 12.60
C ALA A 59 -25.21 4.71 11.13
N ILE A 60 -26.50 4.89 10.81
CA ILE A 60 -27.00 4.84 9.42
C ILE A 60 -26.32 5.93 8.58
N ALA A 61 -26.24 7.17 9.07
CA ALA A 61 -25.58 8.26 8.36
C ALA A 61 -24.10 7.96 8.09
N ALA A 62 -23.38 7.39 9.06
CA ALA A 62 -22.00 6.96 8.88
C ALA A 62 -21.85 5.86 7.82
N LEU A 63 -22.77 4.87 7.81
CA LEU A 63 -22.79 3.80 6.82
C LEU A 63 -23.13 4.32 5.41
N LEU A 64 -24.14 5.18 5.29
CA LEU A 64 -24.52 5.83 4.03
C LEU A 64 -23.37 6.67 3.49
N ARG A 65 -22.64 7.37 4.37
CA ARG A 65 -21.45 8.13 3.98
C ARG A 65 -20.31 7.23 3.52
N PHE A 66 -20.01 6.14 4.23
CA PHE A 66 -18.99 5.17 3.79
C PHE A 66 -19.33 4.57 2.42
N TYR A 67 -20.61 4.27 2.19
CA TYR A 67 -21.12 3.73 0.93
C TYR A 67 -21.09 4.79 -0.20
N GLY A 68 -21.48 6.02 0.11
CA GLY A 68 -21.74 7.09 -0.85
C GLY A 68 -20.58 8.07 -1.12
N ALA A 69 -19.56 8.12 -0.26
CA ALA A 69 -18.42 9.02 -0.41
C ALA A 69 -17.13 8.22 -0.69
N PRO A 70 -16.14 8.81 -1.38
CA PRO A 70 -14.86 8.16 -1.59
C PRO A 70 -14.15 7.74 -0.31
N PRO A 71 -13.96 8.60 0.72
CA PRO A 71 -13.12 8.24 1.86
C PRO A 71 -13.55 6.96 2.59
N VAL A 72 -12.56 6.23 3.10
CA VAL A 72 -12.77 5.04 3.95
C VAL A 72 -12.68 5.37 5.45
N PHE A 73 -12.14 6.55 5.80
CA PHE A 73 -12.21 7.05 7.17
C PHE A 73 -13.61 7.56 7.52
N THR A 74 -13.93 7.59 8.82
CA THR A 74 -15.14 8.27 9.30
C THR A 74 -14.87 9.04 10.58
N TYR A 75 -15.39 10.26 10.65
CA TYR A 75 -15.49 11.05 11.87
C TYR A 75 -16.96 11.19 12.24
N ASN A 76 -17.34 10.68 13.41
CA ASN A 76 -18.73 10.72 13.85
C ASN A 76 -18.82 10.72 15.38
N ALA A 77 -20.00 11.06 15.90
CA ALA A 77 -20.18 11.20 17.35
C ALA A 77 -20.09 9.87 18.12
N ILE A 78 -20.22 8.71 17.46
CA ILE A 78 -20.21 7.38 18.07
C ILE A 78 -18.77 6.86 18.25
N LEU A 79 -18.02 6.80 17.16
CA LEU A 79 -16.65 6.27 17.16
C LEU A 79 -15.62 7.37 17.44
N GLY A 80 -15.96 8.61 17.15
CA GLY A 80 -15.02 9.72 17.08
C GLY A 80 -14.24 9.73 15.79
N TYR A 81 -13.35 8.76 15.63
CA TYR A 81 -12.54 8.59 14.45
C TYR A 81 -12.29 7.11 14.18
N PHE A 82 -12.55 6.71 12.94
CA PHE A 82 -12.10 5.45 12.39
C PHE A 82 -11.15 5.78 11.22
N PRO A 83 -9.88 5.32 11.26
CA PRO A 83 -8.86 5.72 10.31
C PRO A 83 -9.05 5.17 8.90
N GLY A 84 -9.89 4.14 8.71
CA GLY A 84 -10.15 3.53 7.41
C GLY A 84 -9.49 2.17 7.30
N ASN A 85 -8.46 2.06 6.45
CA ASN A 85 -7.84 0.77 6.13
C ASN A 85 -7.22 0.09 7.36
N LEU A 86 -7.55 -1.20 7.55
CA LEU A 86 -7.08 -2.03 8.66
C LEU A 86 -5.59 -2.41 8.57
N TYR A 87 -4.99 -2.32 7.38
CA TYR A 87 -3.56 -2.60 7.17
C TYR A 87 -2.66 -1.38 7.39
N ASP A 88 -3.24 -0.19 7.56
CA ASP A 88 -2.45 1.01 7.83
C ASP A 88 -1.97 0.98 9.28
N GLU A 89 -0.66 0.93 9.46
CA GLU A 89 -0.06 0.88 10.78
C GLU A 89 0.04 2.30 11.37
N ASN A 90 0.08 3.37 10.59
CA ASN A 90 0.36 4.70 11.16
C ASN A 90 -0.90 5.55 11.38
N VAL A 91 -1.61 5.30 12.47
CA VAL A 91 -2.84 6.05 12.81
C VAL A 91 -2.52 7.35 13.54
N LYS A 92 -2.88 8.49 12.93
CA LYS A 92 -2.66 9.83 13.51
C LYS A 92 -3.97 10.50 13.93
N LEU A 93 -3.95 11.15 15.09
CA LEU A 93 -5.03 12.05 15.52
C LEU A 93 -4.72 13.46 14.96
N THR A 94 -5.45 13.86 13.93
CA THR A 94 -5.24 15.14 13.23
C THR A 94 -6.20 16.22 13.74
N ALA A 95 -6.02 17.47 13.26
CA ALA A 95 -6.92 18.58 13.55
C ALA A 95 -8.37 18.31 13.09
N ALA A 96 -8.57 17.46 12.08
CA ALA A 96 -9.89 17.05 11.61
C ALA A 96 -10.75 16.43 12.73
N LEU A 97 -10.14 15.64 13.62
CA LEU A 97 -10.86 15.10 14.79
C LEU A 97 -11.33 16.23 15.71
N ALA A 98 -10.48 17.22 15.99
CA ALA A 98 -10.83 18.35 16.84
C ALA A 98 -11.99 19.17 16.24
N TRP A 99 -11.95 19.46 14.93
CA TRP A 99 -13.04 20.15 14.22
C TRP A 99 -14.34 19.35 14.25
N SER A 100 -14.27 18.04 14.01
CA SER A 100 -15.44 17.17 14.12
C SER A 100 -16.03 17.17 15.53
N ARG A 101 -15.19 17.13 16.57
CA ARG A 101 -15.66 17.21 17.97
C ARG A 101 -16.26 18.56 18.31
N LEU A 102 -15.71 19.65 17.79
CA LEU A 102 -16.29 20.97 17.97
C LEU A 102 -17.68 21.07 17.33
N GLU A 103 -17.86 20.59 16.10
CA GLU A 103 -19.16 20.56 15.44
C GLU A 103 -20.19 19.77 16.26
N GLN A 104 -19.82 18.57 16.71
CA GLN A 104 -20.68 17.72 17.53
C GLN A 104 -21.05 18.37 18.86
N LEU A 105 -20.09 19.03 19.51
CA LEU A 105 -20.32 19.77 20.75
C LEU A 105 -21.30 20.93 20.54
N LEU A 106 -21.16 21.69 19.44
CA LEU A 106 -22.08 22.77 19.10
C LEU A 106 -23.52 22.26 18.89
N TRP A 107 -23.69 21.12 18.21
CA TRP A 107 -25.01 20.49 18.06
C TRP A 107 -25.62 20.09 19.41
N VAL A 108 -24.82 19.53 20.33
CA VAL A 108 -25.28 19.16 21.66
C VAL A 108 -25.63 20.38 22.51
N ILE A 109 -24.80 21.43 22.51
CA ILE A 109 -25.09 22.68 23.22
C ILE A 109 -26.37 23.31 22.68
N ALA A 110 -26.55 23.32 21.35
CA ALA A 110 -27.78 23.81 20.74
C ALA A 110 -29.00 23.03 21.23
N PHE A 111 -28.95 21.70 21.18
CA PHE A 111 -30.03 20.84 21.63
C PHE A 111 -30.38 21.07 23.11
N VAL A 112 -29.39 21.03 23.99
CA VAL A 112 -29.59 21.25 25.44
C VAL A 112 -30.11 22.66 25.70
N SER A 113 -29.67 23.68 24.97
CA SER A 113 -30.13 25.06 25.12
C SER A 113 -31.59 25.23 24.69
N VAL A 114 -32.05 24.52 23.64
CA VAL A 114 -33.46 24.46 23.26
C VAL A 114 -34.31 23.78 24.33
N VAL A 115 -33.81 22.69 24.92
CA VAL A 115 -34.48 22.02 26.05
C VAL A 115 -34.55 22.97 27.26
N ALA A 116 -33.44 23.63 27.60
CA ALA A 116 -33.32 24.56 28.71
C ALA A 116 -34.25 25.77 28.58
N PHE A 117 -34.45 26.29 27.36
CA PHE A 117 -35.35 27.41 27.07
C PHE A 117 -36.78 27.16 27.60
N ARG A 118 -37.24 25.91 27.63
CA ARG A 118 -38.58 25.53 28.12
C ARG A 118 -38.54 24.59 29.32
N PHE A 119 -37.41 24.52 30.00
CA PHE A 119 -37.27 23.68 31.18
C PHE A 119 -38.04 24.26 32.38
N ASP A 120 -38.85 23.42 33.01
CA ASP A 120 -39.59 23.73 34.23
C ASP A 120 -38.85 23.14 35.43
N VAL A 121 -38.05 23.96 36.14
CA VAL A 121 -37.19 23.51 37.24
C VAL A 121 -37.98 22.80 38.35
N PRO A 122 -39.11 23.35 38.87
CA PRO A 122 -39.91 22.67 39.90
C PRO A 122 -40.45 21.29 39.50
N ARG A 123 -40.81 21.12 38.22
CA ARG A 123 -41.46 19.89 37.72
C ARG A 123 -40.50 18.98 36.96
N PHE A 124 -39.25 19.39 36.84
CA PHE A 124 -38.16 18.73 36.10
C PHE A 124 -38.59 18.25 34.70
N ARG A 125 -39.39 19.05 33.99
CA ARG A 125 -39.99 18.68 32.69
C ARG A 125 -39.97 19.82 31.68
N TRP A 126 -40.03 19.48 30.41
CA TRP A 126 -40.24 20.45 29.33
C TRP A 126 -41.72 20.90 29.30
N THR A 127 -41.99 22.20 29.15
CA THR A 127 -43.36 22.76 29.15
C THR A 127 -43.65 23.66 27.94
N LEU A 128 -44.89 23.58 27.44
CA LEU A 128 -45.44 24.46 26.40
C LEU A 128 -46.09 25.74 26.97
N GLU A 129 -46.28 25.83 28.28
CA GLU A 129 -46.88 26.99 28.95
C GLU A 129 -46.03 28.25 28.74
N ALA A 130 -46.66 29.35 28.31
CA ALA A 130 -46.00 30.65 28.18
C ALA A 130 -45.61 31.21 29.55
N ARG A 131 -44.33 31.54 29.74
CA ARG A 131 -43.79 32.13 30.98
C ARG A 131 -43.07 33.45 30.70
N PRO A 132 -43.02 34.40 31.67
CA PRO A 132 -42.43 35.72 31.46
C PRO A 132 -40.95 35.66 31.03
N ALA A 133 -40.61 36.42 29.99
CA ALA A 133 -39.49 36.21 29.07
C ALA A 133 -38.09 36.63 29.56
N GLY A 134 -37.92 37.06 30.82
CA GLY A 134 -36.73 37.82 31.23
C GLY A 134 -35.39 37.06 31.39
N ARG A 135 -35.38 35.72 31.41
CA ARG A 135 -34.14 34.94 31.70
C ARG A 135 -33.85 33.77 30.74
N ARG A 136 -34.59 33.66 29.64
CA ARG A 136 -34.56 32.48 28.76
C ARG A 136 -34.21 32.78 27.29
N LEU A 137 -34.27 34.04 26.87
CA LEU A 137 -33.84 34.45 25.52
C LEU A 137 -32.34 34.19 25.27
N GLY A 138 -31.50 34.26 26.31
CA GLY A 138 -30.08 33.90 26.20
C GLY A 138 -29.85 32.43 25.79
N ALA A 139 -30.69 31.50 26.24
CA ALA A 139 -30.61 30.09 25.83
C ALA A 139 -31.00 29.91 24.34
N LEU A 140 -32.00 30.65 23.86
CA LEU A 140 -32.33 30.66 22.43
C LEU A 140 -31.23 31.30 21.58
N ALA A 141 -30.66 32.42 22.04
CA ALA A 141 -29.55 33.08 21.34
C ALA A 141 -28.33 32.16 21.26
N LEU A 142 -28.00 31.46 22.36
CA LEU A 142 -26.94 30.46 22.38
C LEU A 142 -27.26 29.29 21.45
N ALA A 143 -28.49 28.77 21.46
CA ALA A 143 -28.91 27.71 20.55
C ALA A 143 -28.74 28.14 19.08
N ALA A 144 -29.22 29.33 18.73
CA ALA A 144 -29.09 29.88 17.38
C ALA A 144 -27.62 30.09 16.98
N ALA A 145 -26.78 30.61 17.88
CA ALA A 145 -25.35 30.78 17.64
C ALA A 145 -24.64 29.43 17.42
N CYS A 146 -24.92 28.43 18.25
CA CYS A 146 -24.35 27.09 18.13
C CYS A 146 -24.83 26.36 16.88
N ILE A 147 -26.12 26.48 16.51
CA ILE A 147 -26.66 25.94 15.25
C ILE A 147 -25.93 26.57 14.06
N SER A 148 -25.83 27.90 14.02
CA SER A 148 -25.12 28.62 12.97
C SER A 148 -23.64 28.21 12.89
N GLY A 149 -22.97 28.06 14.03
CA GLY A 149 -21.58 27.58 14.10
C GLY A 149 -21.44 26.15 13.59
N ALA A 150 -22.33 25.24 14.00
CA ALA A 150 -22.31 23.85 13.56
C ALA A 150 -22.58 23.71 12.05
N PHE A 151 -23.54 24.46 11.51
CA PHE A 151 -23.77 24.52 10.07
C PHE A 151 -22.58 25.11 9.31
N SER A 152 -21.95 26.15 9.84
CA SER A 152 -20.75 26.74 9.24
C SER A 152 -19.60 25.74 9.18
N LEU A 153 -19.34 25.01 10.27
CA LEU A 153 -18.32 23.94 10.30
C LEU A 153 -18.68 22.81 9.33
N ARG A 154 -19.94 22.39 9.27
CA ARG A 154 -20.40 21.33 8.36
C ARG A 154 -20.22 21.73 6.90
N ARG A 155 -20.47 23.00 6.56
CA ARG A 155 -20.28 23.52 5.20
C ARG A 155 -18.82 23.48 4.75
N HIS A 156 -17.87 23.69 5.66
CA HIS A 156 -16.43 23.64 5.37
C HIS A 156 -15.80 22.31 5.80
N SER A 157 -16.60 21.25 5.93
CA SER A 157 -16.13 19.98 6.50
C SER A 157 -15.15 19.21 5.61
N GLY A 158 -15.20 19.44 4.29
CA GLY A 158 -14.20 19.00 3.30
C GLY A 158 -12.85 19.66 3.54
N ASP A 159 -12.80 21.00 3.57
CA ASP A 159 -11.60 21.80 3.86
C ASP A 159 -10.98 21.48 5.22
N LEU A 160 -11.84 21.27 6.24
CA LEU A 160 -11.43 20.90 7.59
C LEU A 160 -11.03 19.41 7.72
N GLY A 161 -11.19 18.63 6.65
CA GLY A 161 -10.68 17.26 6.50
C GLY A 161 -11.44 16.18 7.27
N TYR A 162 -12.60 16.48 7.87
CA TYR A 162 -13.36 15.50 8.65
C TYR A 162 -14.60 14.96 7.93
N ALA A 163 -15.03 15.57 6.82
CA ALA A 163 -16.10 15.03 6.00
C ALA A 163 -15.93 15.30 4.49
N ILE A 164 -14.82 14.82 3.91
CA ILE A 164 -14.48 14.92 2.48
C ILE A 164 -15.43 14.12 1.57
N ASP A 165 -15.89 14.67 0.45
CA ASP A 165 -16.63 13.96 -0.59
C ASP A 165 -15.88 13.88 -1.92
N ALA A 166 -16.55 13.45 -3.00
CA ALA A 166 -15.91 13.32 -4.30
C ALA A 166 -15.57 14.69 -4.91
N GLU A 167 -16.43 15.69 -4.75
CA GLU A 167 -16.21 17.03 -5.29
C GLU A 167 -15.00 17.68 -4.62
N ASP A 168 -14.87 17.53 -3.30
CA ASP A 168 -13.68 17.97 -2.55
C ASP A 168 -12.39 17.37 -3.11
N ILE A 169 -12.38 16.08 -3.45
CA ILE A 169 -11.22 15.40 -4.04
C ILE A 169 -10.95 15.93 -5.45
N GLU A 170 -11.99 16.07 -6.28
CA GLU A 170 -11.85 16.59 -7.64
C GLU A 170 -11.25 18.01 -7.65
N VAL A 171 -11.72 18.88 -6.76
CA VAL A 171 -11.19 20.24 -6.56
C VAL A 171 -9.74 20.19 -6.08
N ALA A 172 -9.42 19.34 -5.10
CA ALA A 172 -8.07 19.23 -4.56
C ALA A 172 -7.05 18.64 -5.56
N LEU A 173 -7.52 17.81 -6.50
CA LEU A 173 -6.70 17.26 -7.59
C LEU A 173 -6.55 18.29 -8.72
N GLY A 174 -7.61 18.98 -9.12
CA GLY A 174 -7.59 20.07 -10.10
C GLY A 174 -7.43 19.65 -11.56
N GLY A 175 -7.00 18.42 -11.85
CA GLY A 175 -6.86 17.87 -13.20
C GLY A 175 -7.96 16.87 -13.55
N ARG A 176 -8.40 16.86 -14.81
CA ARG A 176 -9.37 15.90 -15.34
C ARG A 176 -9.02 15.52 -16.78
N ILE A 177 -9.00 14.23 -17.09
CA ILE A 177 -8.94 13.69 -18.45
C ILE A 177 -9.98 12.58 -18.59
N GLU A 178 -10.63 12.52 -19.75
CA GLU A 178 -11.66 11.53 -20.04
C GLU A 178 -11.26 10.72 -21.27
N THR A 179 -11.43 9.40 -21.15
CA THR A 179 -11.10 8.42 -22.19
C THR A 179 -12.36 7.60 -22.50
N PRO A 180 -12.33 6.62 -23.44
CA PRO A 180 -13.49 5.78 -23.71
C PRO A 180 -14.06 5.08 -22.47
N HIS A 181 -13.20 4.55 -21.59
CA HIS A 181 -13.63 3.76 -20.43
C HIS A 181 -13.37 4.41 -19.07
N PHE A 182 -12.70 5.57 -19.01
CA PHE A 182 -12.37 6.23 -17.75
C PHE A 182 -12.73 7.72 -17.69
N VAL A 183 -13.01 8.17 -16.47
CA VAL A 183 -12.88 9.58 -16.07
C VAL A 183 -11.77 9.63 -15.03
N ILE A 184 -10.63 10.22 -15.38
CA ILE A 184 -9.43 10.26 -14.54
C ILE A 184 -9.30 11.67 -13.97
N HIS A 185 -9.46 11.80 -12.66
CA HIS A 185 -9.12 13.00 -11.91
C HIS A 185 -7.69 12.86 -11.40
N TYR A 186 -6.83 13.82 -11.67
CA TYR A 186 -5.40 13.72 -11.33
C TYR A 186 -4.89 15.00 -10.68
N SER A 187 -3.87 14.88 -9.83
CA SER A 187 -3.20 16.04 -9.24
C SER A 187 -2.51 16.87 -10.31
N ASP A 188 -2.96 18.09 -10.52
CA ASP A 188 -2.50 18.99 -11.58
C ASP A 188 -1.15 19.66 -11.25
N THR A 189 -0.12 18.82 -11.08
CA THR A 189 1.27 19.24 -10.92
C THR A 189 2.01 19.19 -12.25
N PRO A 190 3.07 20.01 -12.47
CA PRO A 190 3.85 19.96 -13.70
C PRO A 190 4.36 18.55 -14.05
N GLN A 191 4.82 17.80 -13.04
CA GLN A 191 5.37 16.46 -13.20
C GLN A 191 4.33 15.45 -13.68
N ILE A 192 3.09 15.54 -13.17
CA ILE A 192 2.01 14.62 -13.56
C ILE A 192 1.43 15.01 -14.91
N ARG A 193 1.24 16.32 -15.18
CA ARG A 193 0.76 16.80 -16.48
C ARG A 193 1.60 16.27 -17.64
N GLU A 194 2.92 16.26 -17.49
CA GLU A 194 3.85 15.78 -18.52
C GLU A 194 3.61 14.32 -18.91
N VAL A 195 3.23 13.47 -17.95
CA VAL A 195 3.06 12.02 -18.17
C VAL A 195 1.60 11.58 -18.24
N MET A 196 0.63 12.49 -18.08
CA MET A 196 -0.77 12.11 -17.93
C MET A 196 -1.35 11.47 -19.19
N GLY A 197 -0.93 11.89 -20.39
CA GLY A 197 -1.32 11.24 -21.64
C GLY A 197 -0.90 9.76 -21.69
N LEU A 198 0.33 9.47 -21.27
CA LEU A 198 0.87 8.12 -21.15
C LEU A 198 0.11 7.29 -20.10
N VAL A 199 -0.18 7.88 -18.94
CA VAL A 199 -0.93 7.20 -17.88
C VAL A 199 -2.36 6.91 -18.33
N ALA A 200 -3.03 7.83 -19.03
CA ALA A 200 -4.37 7.62 -19.58
C ALA A 200 -4.41 6.51 -20.64
N ALA A 201 -3.42 6.46 -21.53
CA ALA A 201 -3.28 5.36 -22.48
C ALA A 201 -3.05 4.00 -21.76
N ASP A 202 -2.27 3.99 -20.68
CA ASP A 202 -2.06 2.78 -19.87
C ASP A 202 -3.36 2.30 -19.21
N HIS A 203 -4.25 3.20 -18.79
CA HIS A 203 -5.56 2.82 -18.26
C HIS A 203 -6.38 2.03 -19.30
N GLU A 204 -6.43 2.52 -20.54
CA GLU A 204 -7.13 1.86 -21.63
C GLU A 204 -6.50 0.52 -22.01
N PHE A 205 -5.17 0.46 -22.10
CA PHE A 205 -4.46 -0.80 -22.35
C PHE A 205 -4.72 -1.84 -21.25
N ARG A 206 -4.60 -1.44 -19.97
CA ARG A 206 -4.86 -2.34 -18.84
C ARG A 206 -6.33 -2.77 -18.78
N TYR A 207 -7.26 -1.87 -19.09
CA TYR A 207 -8.68 -2.20 -19.18
C TYR A 207 -8.96 -3.23 -20.27
N ALA A 208 -8.40 -3.06 -21.47
CA ALA A 208 -8.53 -4.03 -22.55
C ALA A 208 -8.03 -5.43 -22.14
N GLN A 209 -6.89 -5.51 -21.44
CA GLN A 209 -6.37 -6.76 -20.88
C GLN A 209 -7.32 -7.39 -19.85
N VAL A 210 -7.89 -6.59 -18.95
CA VAL A 210 -8.82 -7.07 -17.91
C VAL A 210 -10.10 -7.59 -18.54
N VAL A 211 -10.69 -6.85 -19.48
CA VAL A 211 -11.90 -7.25 -20.22
C VAL A 211 -11.68 -8.53 -21.00
N ALA A 212 -10.55 -8.65 -21.70
CA ALA A 212 -10.22 -9.83 -22.47
C ALA A 212 -10.11 -11.08 -21.57
N GLN A 213 -9.49 -10.95 -20.40
CA GLN A 213 -9.33 -12.07 -19.46
C GLN A 213 -10.62 -12.42 -18.73
N LEU A 214 -11.41 -11.43 -18.29
CA LEU A 214 -12.65 -11.67 -17.55
C LEU A 214 -13.86 -11.91 -18.45
N GLY A 215 -13.79 -11.57 -19.73
CA GLY A 215 -14.86 -11.72 -20.71
C GLY A 215 -16.10 -10.87 -20.41
N VAL A 216 -15.94 -9.74 -19.70
CA VAL A 216 -17.02 -8.82 -19.32
C VAL A 216 -16.46 -7.39 -19.31
N GLN A 217 -17.30 -6.43 -19.72
CA GLN A 217 -16.99 -5.01 -19.74
C GLN A 217 -17.72 -4.28 -18.62
N SER A 218 -17.12 -3.21 -18.11
CA SER A 218 -17.80 -2.30 -17.18
C SER A 218 -18.99 -1.64 -17.87
N ALA A 219 -20.15 -1.61 -17.21
CA ALA A 219 -21.36 -0.99 -17.78
C ALA A 219 -21.25 0.55 -17.88
N THR A 220 -20.40 1.15 -17.03
CA THR A 220 -20.15 2.60 -16.99
C THR A 220 -18.65 2.88 -17.00
N LYS A 221 -18.27 4.13 -17.30
CA LYS A 221 -16.87 4.55 -17.15
C LYS A 221 -16.42 4.36 -15.70
N ILE A 222 -15.18 3.91 -15.53
CA ILE A 222 -14.52 3.80 -14.23
C ILE A 222 -13.97 5.18 -13.87
N ARG A 223 -14.24 5.63 -12.64
CA ARG A 223 -13.66 6.87 -12.11
C ARG A 223 -12.32 6.55 -11.46
N SER A 224 -11.25 7.17 -11.93
CA SER A 224 -9.90 7.00 -11.41
C SER A 224 -9.45 8.27 -10.72
N PHE A 225 -9.04 8.19 -9.46
CA PHE A 225 -8.47 9.31 -8.69
C PHE A 225 -6.97 9.09 -8.54
N TYR A 226 -6.18 9.95 -9.17
CA TYR A 226 -4.73 9.84 -9.30
C TYR A 226 -4.02 10.93 -8.48
N PHE A 227 -3.59 10.55 -7.26
CA PHE A 227 -2.98 11.42 -6.27
C PHE A 227 -1.49 11.65 -6.55
N SER A 228 -0.95 12.82 -6.21
CA SER A 228 0.47 13.11 -6.39
C SER A 228 1.38 12.33 -5.44
N SER A 229 0.86 11.90 -4.30
CA SER A 229 1.63 11.20 -3.26
C SER A 229 0.74 10.39 -2.33
N ARG A 230 1.37 9.45 -1.60
CA ARG A 230 0.74 8.69 -0.50
C ARG A 230 0.11 9.59 0.55
N ASP A 231 0.76 10.70 0.88
CA ASP A 231 0.30 11.65 1.90
C ASP A 231 -0.95 12.42 1.46
N GLN A 232 -1.01 12.81 0.17
CA GLN A 232 -2.21 13.46 -0.37
C GLN A 232 -3.38 12.47 -0.39
N LYS A 233 -3.14 11.22 -0.78
CA LYS A 233 -4.15 10.15 -0.73
C LYS A 233 -4.62 9.87 0.69
N GLU A 234 -3.71 9.74 1.67
CA GLU A 234 -4.08 9.55 3.08
C GLU A 234 -5.01 10.68 3.56
N ARG A 235 -4.62 11.93 3.34
CA ARG A 235 -5.37 13.11 3.77
C ARG A 235 -6.79 13.15 3.17
N LEU A 236 -6.91 12.80 1.89
CA LEU A 236 -8.18 12.91 1.16
C LEU A 236 -9.06 11.65 1.26
N MET A 237 -8.47 10.47 1.51
CA MET A 237 -9.15 9.18 1.38
C MET A 237 -9.04 8.29 2.63
N GLY A 238 -7.96 8.38 3.42
CA GLY A 238 -7.71 7.52 4.60
C GLY A 238 -7.02 6.19 4.29
N ALA A 239 -6.27 6.12 3.20
CA ALA A 239 -5.49 4.94 2.82
C ALA A 239 -4.09 5.37 2.35
N ARG A 240 -3.09 5.39 3.24
CA ARG A 240 -1.75 5.91 2.91
C ARG A 240 -0.95 4.96 2.03
N ASP A 241 -0.80 3.72 2.49
CA ASP A 241 0.14 2.75 1.93
C ASP A 241 -0.50 1.65 1.06
N VAL A 242 -1.82 1.70 0.86
CA VAL A 242 -2.54 0.76 -0.01
C VAL A 242 -3.26 1.48 -1.12
N GLU A 243 -3.23 0.92 -2.32
CA GLU A 243 -4.19 1.25 -3.36
C GLU A 243 -5.53 0.60 -3.03
N MET A 244 -6.61 1.15 -3.57
CA MET A 244 -7.96 0.75 -3.21
C MET A 244 -8.89 0.93 -4.41
N ALA A 245 -9.92 0.09 -4.45
CA ALA A 245 -11.08 0.26 -5.30
C ALA A 245 -12.35 0.24 -4.44
N LYS A 246 -13.39 0.97 -4.89
CA LYS A 246 -14.77 0.80 -4.42
C LYS A 246 -15.61 0.23 -5.57
N PRO A 247 -15.69 -1.11 -5.72
CA PRO A 247 -16.37 -1.75 -6.86
C PRO A 247 -17.80 -1.28 -7.08
N TRP A 248 -18.60 -1.15 -6.01
CA TRP A 248 -19.98 -0.65 -6.08
C TRP A 248 -20.11 0.77 -6.64
N ARG A 249 -19.04 1.56 -6.62
CA ARG A 249 -18.97 2.91 -7.20
C ARG A 249 -18.25 2.97 -8.55
N ARG A 250 -17.67 1.86 -9.02
CA ARG A 250 -16.72 1.82 -10.14
C ARG A 250 -15.60 2.86 -9.98
N GLU A 251 -15.06 2.97 -8.78
CA GLU A 251 -14.01 3.94 -8.43
C GLU A 251 -12.70 3.22 -8.08
N ILE A 252 -11.58 3.74 -8.59
CA ILE A 252 -10.21 3.32 -8.25
C ILE A 252 -9.40 4.52 -7.75
N TYR A 253 -8.50 4.28 -6.80
CA TYR A 253 -7.70 5.30 -6.14
C TYR A 253 -6.22 4.91 -6.19
N LEU A 254 -5.41 5.73 -6.85
CA LEU A 254 -4.03 5.45 -7.21
C LEU A 254 -3.12 6.61 -6.82
N GLU A 255 -1.94 6.34 -6.28
CA GLU A 255 -0.90 7.37 -6.12
C GLU A 255 0.05 7.42 -7.33
N HIS A 256 0.74 8.55 -7.51
CA HIS A 256 1.73 8.67 -8.56
C HIS A 256 2.94 7.78 -8.27
N ARG A 257 3.23 6.88 -9.22
CA ARG A 257 4.38 5.96 -9.21
C ARG A 257 4.99 5.88 -10.60
N GLY A 258 6.20 5.33 -10.69
CA GLY A 258 6.90 5.13 -11.96
C GLY A 258 6.10 4.28 -12.96
N PHE A 259 6.21 4.62 -14.24
CA PHE A 259 5.58 3.90 -15.35
C PHE A 259 6.36 2.63 -15.73
N PRO A 260 5.68 1.51 -16.08
CA PRO A 260 4.24 1.27 -15.97
C PRO A 260 3.75 1.18 -14.53
N HIS A 261 2.50 1.58 -14.28
CA HIS A 261 1.97 1.60 -12.92
C HIS A 261 1.75 0.19 -12.37
N SER A 262 2.38 -0.15 -11.24
CA SER A 262 2.45 -1.53 -10.73
C SER A 262 1.14 -2.10 -10.17
N SER A 263 0.13 -1.26 -9.94
CA SER A 263 -1.15 -1.66 -9.33
C SER A 263 -2.36 -1.29 -10.19
N LEU A 264 -2.15 -0.64 -11.34
CA LEU A 264 -3.26 -0.10 -12.13
C LEU A 264 -4.19 -1.21 -12.64
N ARG A 265 -3.61 -2.28 -13.21
CA ARG A 265 -4.37 -3.43 -13.69
C ARG A 265 -5.09 -4.17 -12.55
N HIS A 266 -4.50 -4.20 -11.35
CA HIS A 266 -5.10 -4.77 -10.16
C HIS A 266 -6.38 -4.03 -9.75
N GLU A 267 -6.32 -2.70 -9.62
CA GLU A 267 -7.50 -1.91 -9.23
C GLU A 267 -8.59 -1.93 -10.31
N ILE A 268 -8.20 -1.94 -11.59
CA ILE A 268 -9.17 -2.10 -12.70
C ILE A 268 -9.86 -3.46 -12.60
N ALA A 269 -9.15 -4.54 -12.22
CA ALA A 269 -9.76 -5.85 -12.04
C ALA A 269 -10.85 -5.82 -10.96
N HIS A 270 -10.66 -5.10 -9.85
CA HIS A 270 -11.70 -4.90 -8.85
C HIS A 270 -12.91 -4.14 -9.41
N ALA A 271 -12.68 -3.05 -10.15
CA ALA A 271 -13.75 -2.25 -10.73
C ALA A 271 -14.58 -3.04 -11.77
N VAL A 272 -13.93 -3.84 -12.63
CA VAL A 272 -14.61 -4.69 -13.62
C VAL A 272 -15.30 -5.89 -12.96
N ALA A 273 -14.74 -6.42 -11.87
CA ALA A 273 -15.37 -7.50 -11.10
C ALA A 273 -16.74 -7.12 -10.51
N ALA A 274 -17.01 -5.81 -10.36
CA ALA A 274 -18.31 -5.30 -9.93
C ALA A 274 -19.48 -5.81 -10.78
N GLU A 275 -19.24 -6.09 -12.06
CA GLU A 275 -20.27 -6.53 -13.02
C GLU A 275 -20.81 -7.94 -12.74
N PHE A 276 -20.12 -8.72 -11.91
CA PHE A 276 -20.57 -10.05 -11.49
C PHE A 276 -20.48 -10.28 -9.98
N GLY A 277 -20.11 -9.25 -9.21
CA GLY A 277 -20.16 -9.28 -7.75
C GLY A 277 -21.57 -9.24 -7.19
N THR A 278 -21.66 -9.35 -5.86
CA THR A 278 -22.93 -9.41 -5.14
C THR A 278 -23.25 -8.06 -4.50
N TRP A 279 -24.45 -7.55 -4.78
CA TRP A 279 -25.00 -6.35 -4.14
C TRP A 279 -25.02 -6.52 -2.60
N PRO A 280 -24.76 -5.48 -1.79
CA PRO A 280 -24.64 -4.06 -2.14
C PRO A 280 -23.25 -3.58 -2.54
N PHE A 281 -22.19 -4.33 -2.24
CA PHE A 281 -20.81 -3.86 -2.46
C PHE A 281 -20.23 -4.31 -3.80
N ASP A 282 -20.98 -5.07 -4.60
CA ASP A 282 -20.56 -5.59 -5.91
C ASP A 282 -19.22 -6.36 -5.81
N VAL A 283 -19.07 -7.18 -4.76
CA VAL A 283 -17.87 -8.02 -4.52
C VAL A 283 -18.27 -9.46 -4.22
N ALA A 284 -17.29 -10.37 -4.13
CA ALA A 284 -17.53 -11.75 -3.73
C ALA A 284 -17.98 -11.82 -2.27
N ALA A 285 -19.29 -12.01 -2.06
CA ALA A 285 -19.89 -12.12 -0.73
C ALA A 285 -21.17 -12.96 -0.73
N THR A 286 -21.46 -13.56 0.43
CA THR A 286 -22.68 -14.34 0.66
C THR A 286 -23.67 -13.55 1.50
N ASN A 287 -24.95 -13.61 1.11
CA ASN A 287 -26.08 -13.13 1.92
C ASN A 287 -26.55 -14.25 2.85
N VAL A 288 -26.39 -14.07 4.16
CA VAL A 288 -26.65 -15.13 5.15
C VAL A 288 -28.15 -15.25 5.49
N LEU A 289 -28.94 -14.17 5.41
CA LEU A 289 -30.40 -14.28 5.30
C LEU A 289 -30.88 -13.61 4.00
N PRO A 290 -31.50 -14.37 3.07
CA PRO A 290 -32.15 -13.79 1.91
C PRO A 290 -33.44 -13.07 2.36
N LEU A 291 -33.51 -11.75 2.19
CA LEU A 291 -34.75 -10.99 2.31
C LEU A 291 -35.35 -10.77 0.91
N PRO A 292 -36.67 -10.52 0.80
CA PRO A 292 -37.30 -10.22 -0.48
C PRO A 292 -36.66 -9.00 -1.16
N GLY A 293 -36.41 -9.10 -2.48
CA GLY A 293 -35.93 -8.00 -3.31
C GLY A 293 -34.47 -7.59 -3.03
N ARG A 294 -33.48 -8.36 -3.52
CA ARG A 294 -32.01 -8.12 -3.44
C ARG A 294 -31.42 -7.76 -2.06
N LEU A 295 -32.20 -7.50 -1.02
CA LEU A 295 -31.74 -7.26 0.34
C LEU A 295 -31.29 -8.60 0.94
N GLY A 296 -30.07 -8.64 1.46
CA GLY A 296 -29.58 -9.77 2.24
C GLY A 296 -28.68 -9.27 3.36
N LEU A 297 -28.92 -9.74 4.58
CA LEU A 297 -28.12 -9.41 5.76
C LEU A 297 -28.06 -10.62 6.70
N PRO A 298 -26.92 -10.92 7.37
CA PRO A 298 -25.63 -10.26 7.22
C PRO A 298 -24.93 -10.59 5.90
N PHE A 299 -24.09 -9.65 5.46
CA PHE A 299 -23.21 -9.73 4.29
C PHE A 299 -21.83 -10.21 4.74
N LEU A 300 -21.37 -11.36 4.22
CA LEU A 300 -20.06 -11.90 4.53
C LEU A 300 -19.17 -11.89 3.29
N ALA A 301 -18.20 -10.98 3.25
CA ALA A 301 -17.23 -10.87 2.17
C ALA A 301 -16.21 -12.02 2.20
N ASN A 302 -15.78 -12.44 1.02
CA ASN A 302 -14.72 -13.42 0.82
C ASN A 302 -13.44 -12.72 0.32
N PRO A 303 -12.58 -12.21 1.22
CA PRO A 303 -11.38 -11.46 0.83
C PRO A 303 -10.43 -12.28 -0.04
N GLY A 304 -10.34 -13.60 0.17
CA GLY A 304 -9.52 -14.47 -0.69
C GLY A 304 -9.99 -14.52 -2.14
N LEU A 305 -11.30 -14.49 -2.40
CA LEU A 305 -11.82 -14.37 -3.77
C LEU A 305 -11.64 -12.96 -4.33
N ILE A 306 -11.86 -11.93 -3.52
CA ILE A 306 -11.76 -10.52 -3.94
C ILE A 306 -10.32 -10.18 -4.36
N GLU A 307 -9.37 -10.35 -3.45
CA GLU A 307 -7.96 -10.02 -3.67
C GLU A 307 -7.30 -11.04 -4.60
N GLY A 308 -7.65 -12.33 -4.45
CA GLY A 308 -7.11 -13.38 -5.31
C GLY A 308 -7.49 -13.19 -6.78
N LEU A 309 -8.71 -12.73 -7.08
CA LEU A 309 -9.12 -12.44 -8.46
C LEU A 309 -8.27 -11.31 -9.05
N ALA A 310 -8.10 -10.23 -8.30
CA ALA A 310 -7.29 -9.11 -8.77
C ALA A 310 -5.82 -9.49 -8.99
N VAL A 311 -5.23 -10.34 -8.14
CA VAL A 311 -3.88 -10.91 -8.38
C VAL A 311 -3.85 -11.83 -9.61
N ALA A 312 -4.89 -12.63 -9.84
CA ALA A 312 -4.95 -13.54 -10.99
C ALA A 312 -5.04 -12.78 -12.32
N ILE A 313 -5.76 -11.66 -12.36
CA ILE A 313 -5.88 -10.82 -13.55
C ILE A 313 -4.66 -9.91 -13.71
N ASP A 314 -4.12 -9.40 -12.60
CA ASP A 314 -2.86 -8.68 -12.57
C ASP A 314 -1.66 -9.64 -12.63
N TRP A 315 -1.62 -10.61 -13.56
CA TRP A 315 -0.54 -11.60 -13.63
C TRP A 315 0.71 -11.09 -14.36
N PRO A 316 1.95 -11.29 -13.85
CA PRO A 316 2.33 -11.87 -12.55
C PRO A 316 2.42 -10.83 -11.40
N GLY A 317 1.88 -9.63 -11.63
CA GLY A 317 1.80 -8.50 -10.71
C GLY A 317 3.07 -7.66 -10.76
N ARG A 318 4.21 -8.30 -10.52
CA ARG A 318 5.52 -7.68 -10.69
C ARG A 318 6.45 -8.58 -11.47
N TYR A 319 7.00 -8.02 -12.55
CA TYR A 319 7.92 -8.73 -13.44
C TYR A 319 9.35 -8.86 -12.88
N ASP A 320 9.66 -8.18 -11.78
CA ASP A 320 10.95 -8.27 -11.08
C ASP A 320 11.02 -9.40 -10.05
N ARG A 321 9.97 -10.21 -9.94
CA ARG A 321 9.85 -11.28 -8.96
C ARG A 321 9.40 -12.58 -9.63
N MET A 322 9.55 -13.66 -8.88
CA MET A 322 8.86 -14.91 -9.17
C MET A 322 7.36 -14.68 -9.32
N THR A 323 6.77 -15.40 -10.27
CA THR A 323 5.32 -15.48 -10.46
C THR A 323 4.63 -15.98 -9.18
N PRO A 324 3.32 -15.72 -9.00
CA PRO A 324 2.60 -16.27 -7.85
C PRO A 324 2.63 -17.80 -7.78
N HIS A 325 2.68 -18.52 -8.92
CA HIS A 325 2.82 -19.98 -8.94
C HIS A 325 4.17 -20.43 -8.38
N GLU A 326 5.27 -19.83 -8.85
CA GLU A 326 6.62 -20.08 -8.31
C GLU A 326 6.71 -19.68 -6.83
N SER A 327 6.08 -18.58 -6.44
CA SER A 327 6.06 -18.16 -5.03
C SER A 327 5.32 -19.15 -4.12
N VAL A 328 4.22 -19.75 -4.59
CA VAL A 328 3.53 -20.82 -3.86
C VAL A 328 4.40 -22.07 -3.78
N ARG A 329 5.13 -22.42 -4.84
CA ARG A 329 6.11 -23.52 -4.80
C ARG A 329 7.20 -23.28 -3.76
N ALA A 330 7.70 -22.05 -3.62
CA ALA A 330 8.64 -21.70 -2.55
C ALA A 330 8.01 -21.85 -1.16
N LEU A 331 6.75 -21.43 -0.97
CA LEU A 331 6.01 -21.60 0.28
C LEU A 331 5.80 -23.08 0.66
N GLN A 332 5.61 -23.96 -0.34
CA GLN A 332 5.55 -25.41 -0.17
C GLN A 332 6.86 -25.98 0.39
N GLU A 333 8.00 -25.63 -0.23
CA GLU A 333 9.33 -26.06 0.22
C GLU A 333 9.66 -25.55 1.64
N MET A 334 9.14 -24.37 2.01
CA MET A 334 9.28 -23.82 3.36
C MET A 334 8.29 -24.40 4.39
N GLY A 335 7.32 -25.22 3.99
CA GLY A 335 6.25 -25.71 4.87
C GLY A 335 5.34 -24.60 5.42
N LYS A 336 5.21 -23.48 4.70
CA LYS A 336 4.48 -22.28 5.12
C LYS A 336 3.22 -21.99 4.29
N GLN A 337 2.82 -22.91 3.42
CA GLN A 337 1.65 -22.73 2.58
C GLN A 337 0.35 -22.80 3.41
N PRO A 338 -0.53 -21.78 3.36
CA PRO A 338 -1.86 -21.85 3.96
C PRO A 338 -2.83 -22.66 3.08
N SER A 339 -3.86 -23.24 3.69
CA SER A 339 -4.94 -23.91 2.95
C SER A 339 -5.83 -22.90 2.22
N ILE A 340 -6.37 -23.27 1.06
CA ILE A 340 -7.29 -22.40 0.31
C ILE A 340 -8.57 -22.16 1.12
N ARG A 341 -9.09 -23.17 1.81
CA ARG A 341 -10.26 -23.01 2.70
C ARG A 341 -10.07 -21.90 3.73
N GLN A 342 -8.87 -21.79 4.32
CA GLN A 342 -8.54 -20.72 5.27
C GLN A 342 -8.57 -19.35 4.57
N LEU A 343 -7.97 -19.24 3.38
CA LEU A 343 -7.88 -17.98 2.64
C LEU A 343 -9.23 -17.50 2.11
N LEU A 344 -10.14 -18.41 1.76
CA LEU A 344 -11.48 -18.09 1.27
C LEU A 344 -12.48 -17.80 2.41
N SER A 345 -11.99 -17.30 3.54
CA SER A 345 -12.76 -16.99 4.74
C SER A 345 -12.20 -15.74 5.43
N LEU A 346 -12.83 -15.29 6.52
CA LEU A 346 -12.28 -14.20 7.35
C LEU A 346 -10.94 -14.54 8.01
N GLN A 347 -10.52 -15.82 8.00
CA GLN A 347 -9.17 -16.21 8.42
C GLN A 347 -8.08 -15.74 7.45
N PHE A 348 -8.44 -15.18 6.28
CA PHE A 348 -7.50 -14.46 5.42
C PHE A 348 -6.69 -13.39 6.18
N PHE A 349 -7.32 -12.71 7.14
CA PHE A 349 -6.66 -11.68 7.96
C PHE A 349 -5.65 -12.26 8.98
N SER A 350 -5.67 -13.57 9.24
CA SER A 350 -4.71 -14.21 10.14
C SER A 350 -3.38 -14.55 9.47
N VAL A 351 -3.33 -14.58 8.12
CA VAL A 351 -2.09 -14.73 7.36
C VAL A 351 -1.51 -13.38 6.95
N SER A 352 -0.21 -13.32 6.65
CA SER A 352 0.38 -12.08 6.12
C SER A 352 -0.14 -11.78 4.73
N SER A 353 -0.33 -10.50 4.39
CA SER A 353 -0.86 -10.07 3.08
C SER A 353 -0.02 -10.64 1.93
N ALA A 354 1.31 -10.63 2.06
CA ALA A 354 2.20 -11.23 1.05
C ALA A 354 1.89 -12.71 0.79
N THR A 355 1.56 -13.49 1.82
CA THR A 355 1.24 -14.93 1.69
C THR A 355 -0.18 -15.13 1.17
N GLY A 356 -1.16 -14.44 1.77
CA GLY A 356 -2.58 -14.60 1.43
C GLY A 356 -2.89 -14.24 -0.01
N TYR A 357 -2.45 -13.05 -0.45
CA TYR A 357 -2.68 -12.55 -1.81
C TYR A 357 -2.00 -13.43 -2.85
N THR A 358 -0.73 -13.78 -2.63
CA THR A 358 0.05 -14.62 -3.55
C THR A 358 -0.58 -16.00 -3.72
N THR A 359 -1.01 -16.62 -2.62
CA THR A 359 -1.56 -17.97 -2.63
C THR A 359 -2.97 -18.01 -3.24
N ALA A 360 -3.85 -17.08 -2.84
CA ALA A 360 -5.19 -16.97 -3.41
C ALA A 360 -5.15 -16.62 -4.90
N GLY A 361 -4.28 -15.69 -5.30
CA GLY A 361 -4.10 -15.30 -6.70
C GLY A 361 -3.56 -16.43 -7.57
N SER A 362 -2.58 -17.18 -7.06
CA SER A 362 -2.08 -18.39 -7.73
C SER A 362 -3.20 -19.42 -7.94
N PHE A 363 -4.06 -19.65 -6.94
CA PHE A 363 -5.18 -20.58 -7.09
C PHE A 363 -6.23 -20.08 -8.11
N LEU A 364 -6.64 -18.81 -8.03
CA LEU A 364 -7.62 -18.26 -8.96
C LEU A 364 -7.10 -18.13 -10.39
N LYS A 365 -5.79 -17.89 -10.57
CA LYS A 365 -5.14 -17.95 -11.89
C LYS A 365 -5.21 -19.34 -12.50
N TYR A 366 -4.93 -20.38 -11.71
CA TYR A 366 -5.11 -21.77 -12.17
C TYR A 366 -6.55 -22.05 -12.61
N LEU A 367 -7.54 -21.58 -11.85
CA LEU A 367 -8.94 -21.75 -12.23
C LEU A 367 -9.27 -21.00 -13.52
N LEU A 368 -8.79 -19.76 -13.66
CA LEU A 368 -8.96 -18.97 -14.88
C LEU A 368 -8.37 -19.67 -16.10
N ASP A 369 -7.13 -20.13 -16.02
CA ASP A 369 -6.40 -20.70 -17.15
C ASP A 369 -6.90 -22.10 -17.53
N THR A 370 -7.37 -22.87 -16.55
CA THR A 370 -7.79 -24.27 -16.77
C THR A 370 -9.27 -24.38 -17.16
N TYR A 371 -10.12 -23.55 -16.55
CA TYR A 371 -11.59 -23.67 -16.67
C TYR A 371 -12.26 -22.44 -17.32
N GLY A 372 -11.51 -21.36 -17.53
CA GLY A 372 -11.99 -20.14 -18.19
C GLY A 372 -12.74 -19.17 -17.27
N ALA A 373 -13.04 -17.99 -17.80
CA ALA A 373 -13.64 -16.88 -17.05
C ALA A 373 -15.08 -17.13 -16.60
N GLY A 374 -15.85 -17.96 -17.32
CA GLY A 374 -17.25 -18.25 -17.01
C GLY A 374 -17.44 -18.85 -15.62
N PRO A 375 -16.86 -20.04 -15.35
CA PRO A 375 -16.84 -20.66 -14.02
C PRO A 375 -16.24 -19.76 -12.94
N LEU A 376 -15.19 -19.00 -13.25
CA LEU A 376 -14.56 -18.09 -12.29
C LEU A 376 -15.52 -16.98 -11.82
N ARG A 377 -16.26 -16.36 -12.75
CA ARG A 377 -17.29 -15.37 -12.39
C ARG A 377 -18.42 -15.99 -11.58
N SER A 378 -18.78 -17.24 -11.88
CA SER A 378 -19.81 -17.98 -11.14
C SER A 378 -19.42 -18.21 -9.67
N VAL A 379 -18.18 -18.67 -9.41
CA VAL A 379 -17.70 -18.87 -8.04
C VAL A 379 -17.50 -17.55 -7.30
N TYR A 380 -17.08 -16.48 -8.00
CA TYR A 380 -16.97 -15.15 -7.41
C TYR A 380 -18.32 -14.64 -6.94
N ARG A 381 -19.36 -14.75 -7.80
CA ARG A 381 -20.73 -14.32 -7.49
C ARG A 381 -21.34 -15.10 -6.34
N SER A 382 -21.15 -16.41 -6.30
CA SER A 382 -21.64 -17.26 -5.20
C SER A 382 -20.81 -17.15 -3.93
N ALA A 383 -19.68 -16.44 -4.00
CA ALA A 383 -18.69 -16.28 -2.94
C ALA A 383 -18.09 -17.58 -2.41
N GLY A 384 -18.04 -18.62 -3.26
CA GLY A 384 -17.36 -19.87 -2.94
C GLY A 384 -18.14 -21.16 -3.22
N ASP A 385 -19.21 -21.14 -4.03
CA ASP A 385 -19.86 -22.38 -4.48
C ASP A 385 -19.08 -23.01 -5.65
N PHE A 386 -18.00 -23.72 -5.29
CA PHE A 386 -17.12 -24.37 -6.26
C PHE A 386 -17.78 -25.54 -6.98
N GLU A 387 -18.68 -26.26 -6.31
CA GLU A 387 -19.32 -27.44 -6.89
C GLU A 387 -20.31 -27.01 -7.99
N ALA A 388 -21.10 -25.98 -7.76
CA ALA A 388 -21.96 -25.41 -8.80
C ALA A 388 -21.17 -24.79 -9.96
N ALA A 389 -20.03 -24.14 -9.68
CA ALA A 389 -19.25 -23.44 -10.69
C ALA A 389 -18.39 -24.38 -11.57
N TYR A 390 -17.80 -25.42 -10.98
CA TYR A 390 -16.80 -26.28 -11.64
C TYR A 390 -17.22 -27.76 -11.73
N GLY A 391 -18.36 -28.15 -11.15
CA GLY A 391 -18.75 -29.56 -11.02
C GLY A 391 -17.80 -30.37 -10.12
N LYS A 392 -16.98 -29.69 -9.30
CA LYS A 392 -15.95 -30.28 -8.46
C LYS A 392 -15.93 -29.62 -7.08
N PRO A 393 -15.80 -30.40 -5.99
CA PRO A 393 -15.57 -29.83 -4.66
C PRO A 393 -14.26 -29.04 -4.59
N LEU A 394 -14.21 -27.99 -3.77
CA LEU A 394 -13.01 -27.16 -3.53
C LEU A 394 -11.75 -28.00 -3.23
N ALA A 395 -11.89 -29.05 -2.42
CA ALA A 395 -10.76 -29.91 -2.05
C ALA A 395 -10.14 -30.65 -3.25
N VAL A 396 -10.93 -30.96 -4.28
CA VAL A 396 -10.43 -31.57 -5.52
C VAL A 396 -9.63 -30.53 -6.31
N LEU A 397 -10.21 -29.34 -6.51
CA LEU A 397 -9.55 -28.24 -7.22
C LEU A 397 -8.25 -27.81 -6.55
N GLU A 398 -8.23 -27.71 -5.22
CA GLU A 398 -7.04 -27.40 -4.42
C GLU A 398 -5.95 -28.46 -4.64
N ARG A 399 -6.29 -29.76 -4.62
CA ARG A 399 -5.30 -30.83 -4.89
C ARG A 399 -4.73 -30.78 -6.30
N GLU A 400 -5.56 -30.53 -7.31
CA GLU A 400 -5.11 -30.43 -8.70
C GLU A 400 -4.16 -29.23 -8.90
N TRP A 401 -4.52 -28.08 -8.32
CA TRP A 401 -3.68 -26.90 -8.32
C TRP A 401 -2.34 -27.14 -7.61
N LEU A 402 -2.36 -27.75 -6.42
CA LEU A 402 -1.15 -28.13 -5.68
C LEU A 402 -0.26 -29.07 -6.50
N ALA A 403 -0.87 -30.05 -7.19
CA ALA A 403 -0.14 -30.95 -8.07
C ALA A 403 0.50 -30.20 -9.24
N MET A 404 -0.16 -29.19 -9.81
CA MET A 404 0.41 -28.33 -10.85
C MET A 404 1.60 -27.53 -10.29
N THR A 405 1.45 -26.82 -9.17
CA THR A 405 2.55 -26.00 -8.62
C THR A 405 3.73 -26.84 -8.17
N SER A 406 3.50 -28.06 -7.68
CA SER A 406 4.57 -28.97 -7.24
C SER A 406 5.53 -29.39 -8.35
N LYS A 407 5.10 -29.34 -9.62
CA LYS A 407 5.93 -29.64 -10.79
C LYS A 407 6.92 -28.53 -11.12
N ILE A 408 6.74 -27.33 -10.55
CA ILE A 408 7.66 -26.21 -10.75
C ILE A 408 8.97 -26.51 -10.02
N VAL A 409 10.06 -26.51 -10.77
CA VAL A 409 11.41 -26.71 -10.23
C VAL A 409 12.00 -25.35 -9.92
N LEU A 410 12.31 -25.11 -8.64
CA LEU A 410 12.97 -23.89 -8.18
C LEU A 410 14.39 -24.22 -7.69
N PRO A 411 15.38 -23.38 -8.03
CA PRO A 411 16.68 -23.43 -7.37
C PRO A 411 16.53 -23.23 -5.86
N ARG A 412 17.31 -23.97 -5.06
CA ARG A 412 17.33 -23.78 -3.59
C ARG A 412 17.61 -22.32 -3.19
N SER A 413 18.48 -21.65 -3.95
CA SER A 413 18.79 -20.23 -3.75
C SER A 413 17.57 -19.31 -3.91
N ALA A 414 16.63 -19.64 -4.82
CA ALA A 414 15.41 -18.85 -5.02
C ALA A 414 14.41 -19.02 -3.87
N VAL A 415 14.33 -20.23 -3.28
CA VAL A 415 13.53 -20.49 -2.07
C VAL A 415 14.09 -19.70 -0.89
N GLU A 416 15.40 -19.80 -0.66
CA GLU A 416 16.08 -19.06 0.42
C GLU A 416 15.94 -17.53 0.25
N ALA A 417 16.12 -17.02 -0.97
CA ALA A 417 15.92 -15.60 -1.29
C ALA A 417 14.49 -15.09 -0.99
N SER A 418 13.51 -16.00 -1.01
CA SER A 418 12.11 -15.66 -0.74
C SER A 418 11.76 -15.68 0.74
N ARG A 419 12.63 -16.18 1.62
CA ARG A 419 12.37 -16.28 3.06
C ARG A 419 12.04 -14.92 3.67
N GLU A 420 12.78 -13.87 3.32
CA GLU A 420 12.54 -12.54 3.88
C GLU A 420 11.17 -11.99 3.46
N ARG A 421 10.77 -12.18 2.20
CA ARG A 421 9.45 -11.76 1.70
C ARG A 421 8.30 -12.40 2.47
N PHE A 422 8.44 -13.67 2.84
CA PHE A 422 7.41 -14.45 3.54
C PHE A 422 7.69 -14.64 5.04
N ARG A 423 8.64 -13.89 5.61
CA ARG A 423 8.97 -13.94 7.04
C ARG A 423 7.88 -13.28 7.89
N GLY A 424 7.33 -12.17 7.40
CA GLY A 424 6.39 -11.35 8.13
C GLY A 424 5.09 -12.08 8.49
N THR A 425 4.59 -11.81 9.70
CA THR A 425 3.27 -12.24 10.17
C THR A 425 2.19 -11.22 9.82
N SER A 426 0.92 -11.59 10.04
CA SER A 426 -0.21 -10.65 9.98
C SER A 426 0.04 -9.44 10.91
N VAL A 427 -0.42 -8.27 10.47
CA VAL A 427 -0.35 -7.01 11.23
C VAL A 427 -1.00 -7.17 12.62
N PHE A 428 -2.09 -7.95 12.71
CA PHE A 428 -2.82 -8.21 13.96
C PHE A 428 -2.06 -9.07 14.98
N SER A 429 -0.93 -9.64 14.58
CA SER A 429 -0.07 -10.49 15.42
C SER A 429 1.26 -9.82 15.76
N ARG A 430 1.56 -8.65 15.19
CA ARG A 430 2.80 -7.90 15.48
C ARG A 430 2.71 -7.22 16.85
N PRO A 431 3.82 -7.07 17.59
CA PRO A 431 3.85 -6.27 18.81
C PRO A 431 3.69 -4.79 18.44
N CYS A 432 2.70 -4.12 19.05
CA CYS A 432 2.50 -2.66 18.95
C CYS A 432 2.67 -2.04 17.54
N PRO A 433 2.00 -2.57 16.49
CA PRO A 433 2.26 -2.18 15.10
C PRO A 433 2.12 -0.67 14.91
N HIS A 434 1.10 -0.06 15.51
CA HIS A 434 0.86 1.38 15.37
C HIS A 434 1.90 2.27 16.04
N ALA A 435 2.31 1.92 17.27
CA ALA A 435 3.31 2.70 17.99
C ALA A 435 4.69 2.59 17.33
N ILE A 436 5.06 1.39 16.90
CA ILE A 436 6.32 1.16 16.18
C ILE A 436 6.34 1.91 14.85
N ALA A 437 5.27 1.84 14.06
CA ALA A 437 5.17 2.59 12.80
C ALA A 437 5.31 4.10 13.01
N ALA A 438 4.60 4.66 14.00
CA ALA A 438 4.68 6.08 14.34
C ALA A 438 6.08 6.49 14.85
N GLN A 439 6.74 5.66 15.65
CA GLN A 439 8.11 5.92 16.12
C GLN A 439 9.12 5.88 14.98
N ARG A 440 8.99 4.93 14.05
CA ARG A 440 9.87 4.82 12.87
C ARG A 440 9.72 6.03 11.95
N GLU A 441 8.50 6.48 11.69
CA GLU A 441 8.29 7.71 10.91
C GLU A 441 8.93 8.91 11.60
N ARG A 442 8.70 9.12 12.91
CA ARG A 442 9.35 10.19 13.67
C ARG A 442 10.88 10.08 13.66
N ALA A 443 11.42 8.87 13.64
CA ALA A 443 12.87 8.65 13.57
C ALA A 443 13.44 9.02 12.20
N GLN A 444 12.70 8.69 11.13
CA GLN A 444 13.04 9.09 9.75
C GLN A 444 12.94 10.61 9.59
N ASP A 445 11.89 11.24 10.10
CA ASP A 445 11.73 12.69 10.09
C ASP A 445 12.86 13.38 10.87
N ALA A 446 13.18 12.90 12.07
CA ALA A 446 14.29 13.43 12.86
C ALA A 446 15.62 13.29 12.13
N TYR A 447 15.87 12.14 11.48
CA TYR A 447 17.07 11.93 10.67
C TYR A 447 17.14 12.91 9.49
N ALA A 448 16.02 13.08 8.75
CA ALA A 448 15.94 13.97 7.60
C ALA A 448 16.17 15.46 7.97
N HIS A 449 15.78 15.87 9.18
CA HIS A 449 16.00 17.22 9.69
C HIS A 449 17.35 17.38 10.43
N GLY A 450 18.19 16.35 10.45
CA GLY A 450 19.50 16.38 11.12
C GLY A 450 19.47 16.21 12.64
N ASP A 451 18.30 15.97 13.26
CA ASP A 451 18.15 15.63 14.67
C ASP A 451 18.47 14.14 14.92
N ARG A 452 19.75 13.86 14.80
CA ARG A 452 20.27 12.48 14.83
C ARG A 452 20.15 11.83 16.20
N ALA A 453 20.38 12.58 17.28
CA ALA A 453 20.26 12.06 18.64
C ALA A 453 18.84 11.55 18.91
N ARG A 454 17.83 12.31 18.47
CA ARG A 454 16.42 11.89 18.56
C ARG A 454 16.12 10.68 17.68
N SER A 455 16.62 10.65 16.45
CA SER A 455 16.44 9.50 15.55
C SER A 455 16.96 8.20 16.16
N ILE A 456 18.17 8.22 16.71
CA ILE A 456 18.80 7.06 17.37
C ILE A 456 18.02 6.66 18.62
N SER A 457 17.61 7.61 19.45
CA SER A 457 16.79 7.33 20.64
C SER A 457 15.49 6.60 20.25
N LEU A 458 14.78 7.11 19.24
CA LEU A 458 13.54 6.49 18.77
C LEU A 458 13.78 5.09 18.19
N MET A 459 14.86 4.90 17.43
CA MET A 459 15.20 3.58 16.87
C MET A 459 15.64 2.56 17.92
N ARG A 460 16.27 2.99 19.02
CA ARG A 460 16.56 2.13 20.17
C ARG A 460 15.27 1.65 20.84
N ASP A 461 14.30 2.55 21.04
CA ASP A 461 12.97 2.19 21.57
C ASP A 461 12.26 1.19 20.66
N VAL A 462 12.29 1.41 19.34
CA VAL A 462 11.72 0.49 18.34
C VAL A 462 12.35 -0.91 18.45
N CYS A 463 13.68 -1.00 18.56
CA CYS A 463 14.37 -2.27 18.77
C CYS A 463 13.98 -2.92 20.11
N GLY A 464 13.78 -2.13 21.17
CA GLY A 464 13.34 -2.62 22.48
C GLY A 464 11.91 -3.19 22.45
N HIS A 465 11.01 -2.59 21.67
CA HIS A 465 9.63 -3.06 21.52
C HIS A 465 9.50 -4.33 20.65
N ALA A 466 10.45 -4.57 19.74
CA ALA A 466 10.46 -5.72 18.85
C ALA A 466 11.88 -6.30 18.68
N PRO A 467 12.44 -6.94 19.73
CA PRO A 467 13.85 -7.37 19.76
C PRO A 467 14.17 -8.46 18.72
N GLU A 468 13.17 -9.28 18.37
CA GLU A 468 13.32 -10.36 17.38
C GLU A 468 13.22 -9.87 15.93
N GLU A 469 13.00 -8.58 15.67
CA GLU A 469 12.90 -8.02 14.32
C GLU A 469 14.28 -7.52 13.83
N PRO A 470 14.99 -8.26 12.96
CA PRO A 470 16.35 -7.90 12.56
C PRO A 470 16.39 -6.63 11.69
N ARG A 471 15.30 -6.30 10.98
CA ARG A 471 15.22 -5.09 10.14
C ARG A 471 15.38 -3.82 10.98
N TYR A 472 14.81 -3.77 12.18
CA TYR A 472 14.92 -2.60 13.04
C TYR A 472 16.34 -2.40 13.57
N ARG A 473 17.08 -3.49 13.80
CA ARG A 473 18.51 -3.44 14.16
C ARG A 473 19.37 -2.93 13.00
N LEU A 474 19.04 -3.27 11.75
CA LEU A 474 19.69 -2.70 10.56
C LEU A 474 19.45 -1.19 10.47
N ASP A 475 18.19 -0.76 10.57
CA ASP A 475 17.78 0.65 10.52
C ASP A 475 18.48 1.47 11.63
N LEU A 476 18.55 0.93 12.86
CA LEU A 476 19.26 1.56 13.99
C LEU A 476 20.76 1.70 13.70
N ALA A 477 21.41 0.64 13.21
CA ALA A 477 22.83 0.66 12.89
C ALA A 477 23.15 1.69 11.79
N GLU A 478 22.27 1.88 10.81
CA GLU A 478 22.41 2.94 9.80
C GLU A 478 22.35 4.34 10.42
N ALA A 479 21.40 4.60 11.32
CA ALA A 479 21.34 5.87 12.04
C ALA A 479 22.58 6.12 12.93
N LEU A 480 23.10 5.06 13.58
CA LEU A 480 24.31 5.09 14.40
C LEU A 480 25.59 5.31 13.57
N TYR A 481 25.65 4.85 12.33
CA TYR A 481 26.88 4.92 11.53
C TYR A 481 27.25 6.34 11.06
N ALA A 482 26.27 7.24 10.94
CA ALA A 482 26.52 8.68 10.79
C ALA A 482 27.14 9.34 12.07
N GLY A 483 27.57 8.48 13.00
CA GLY A 483 28.12 8.58 14.35
C GLY A 483 29.17 9.59 14.70
N ASP A 484 29.25 9.83 16.02
CA ASP A 484 30.54 9.87 16.67
C ASP A 484 31.26 8.48 16.59
N PRO A 485 32.55 8.39 16.94
CA PRO A 485 33.29 7.13 16.87
C PRO A 485 32.69 5.97 17.70
N ARG A 486 32.07 6.25 18.86
CA ARG A 486 31.46 5.22 19.71
C ARG A 486 30.20 4.67 19.06
N GLU A 487 29.35 5.53 18.51
CA GLU A 487 28.15 5.13 17.78
C GLU A 487 28.50 4.34 16.51
N ARG A 488 29.57 4.72 15.79
CA ARG A 488 30.06 3.95 14.64
C ARG A 488 30.51 2.54 15.03
N LEU A 489 31.19 2.40 16.17
CA LEU A 489 31.57 1.08 16.69
C LEU A 489 30.35 0.23 17.05
N GLU A 490 29.31 0.84 17.64
CA GLU A 490 28.03 0.19 17.92
C GLU A 490 27.34 -0.28 16.62
N ALA A 491 27.28 0.57 15.60
CA ALA A 491 26.73 0.22 14.28
C ALA A 491 27.44 -0.98 13.64
N VAL A 492 28.78 -0.97 13.65
CA VAL A 492 29.61 -2.06 13.12
C VAL A 492 29.38 -3.36 13.90
N SER A 493 29.24 -3.27 15.23
CA SER A 493 28.92 -4.42 16.08
C SER A 493 27.55 -5.02 15.73
N LEU A 494 26.53 -4.17 15.56
CA LEU A 494 25.18 -4.60 15.18
C LEU A 494 25.16 -5.29 13.81
N TRP A 495 25.79 -4.69 12.79
CA TRP A 495 25.88 -5.32 11.47
C TRP A 495 26.65 -6.65 11.52
N THR A 496 27.73 -6.73 12.30
CA THR A 496 28.50 -7.97 12.47
C THR A 496 27.64 -9.06 13.12
N ALA A 497 26.92 -8.74 14.19
CA ALA A 497 26.03 -9.67 14.86
C ALA A 497 24.93 -10.19 13.91
N LEU A 498 24.34 -9.30 13.11
CA LEU A 498 23.34 -9.67 12.10
C LEU A 498 23.91 -10.59 11.02
N ALA A 499 25.09 -10.26 10.47
CA ALA A 499 25.73 -11.05 9.41
C ALA A 499 26.09 -12.49 9.87
N LEU A 500 26.42 -12.66 11.16
CA LEU A 500 26.87 -13.92 11.76
C LEU A 500 25.75 -14.80 12.33
N ASP A 501 24.48 -14.38 12.27
CA ASP A 501 23.34 -15.10 12.85
C ASP A 501 22.47 -15.77 11.75
N PRO A 502 22.86 -16.96 11.24
CA PRO A 502 22.10 -17.67 10.21
C PRO A 502 20.75 -18.21 10.70
N ASP A 503 20.57 -18.37 12.01
CA ASP A 503 19.41 -19.03 12.59
C ASP A 503 18.22 -18.07 12.70
N ARG A 504 18.48 -16.80 13.05
CA ARG A 504 17.43 -15.79 13.22
C ARG A 504 17.36 -14.77 12.09
N VAL A 505 18.44 -14.60 11.32
CA VAL A 505 18.53 -13.57 10.27
C VAL A 505 18.56 -14.20 8.90
N THR A 506 17.66 -13.74 8.03
CA THR A 506 17.56 -14.23 6.65
C THR A 506 18.82 -13.91 5.84
N SER A 507 19.12 -14.72 4.83
CA SER A 507 20.27 -14.51 3.94
C SER A 507 20.29 -13.12 3.30
N THR A 508 19.12 -12.59 2.93
CA THR A 508 18.96 -11.21 2.41
C THR A 508 19.46 -10.16 3.42
N LEU A 509 18.96 -10.19 4.65
CA LEU A 509 19.37 -9.21 5.67
C LEU A 509 20.83 -9.39 6.09
N ARG A 510 21.35 -10.62 6.06
CA ARG A 510 22.77 -10.91 6.30
C ARG A 510 23.66 -10.34 5.18
N ALA A 511 23.25 -10.45 3.93
CA ALA A 511 23.97 -9.87 2.79
C ALA A 511 23.96 -8.34 2.86
N GLU A 512 22.82 -7.74 3.23
CA GLU A 512 22.70 -6.29 3.46
C GLU A 512 23.65 -5.83 4.58
N ALA A 513 23.70 -6.54 5.71
CA ALA A 513 24.63 -6.25 6.80
C ALA A 513 26.12 -6.31 6.34
N LEU A 514 26.49 -7.33 5.55
CA LEU A 514 27.83 -7.45 4.97
C LEU A 514 28.16 -6.31 4.02
N GLU A 515 27.19 -5.83 3.23
CA GLU A 515 27.39 -4.67 2.36
C GLU A 515 27.63 -3.39 3.17
N LYS A 516 26.87 -3.18 4.26
CA LYS A 516 27.07 -2.03 5.16
C LYS A 516 28.45 -2.08 5.83
N LEU A 517 28.91 -3.26 6.27
CA LEU A 517 30.27 -3.46 6.76
C LEU A 517 31.32 -3.16 5.69
N ALA A 518 31.09 -3.56 4.43
CA ALA A 518 31.99 -3.28 3.33
C ALA A 518 32.08 -1.77 3.06
N ARG A 519 30.96 -1.04 3.07
CA ARG A 519 30.97 0.44 3.00
C ARG A 519 31.78 1.05 4.14
N ALA A 520 31.65 0.52 5.36
CA ALA A 520 32.43 0.99 6.49
C ALA A 520 33.94 0.73 6.34
N ALA A 521 34.35 -0.39 5.75
CA ALA A 521 35.74 -0.68 5.41
C ALA A 521 36.28 0.23 4.30
N ALA A 522 35.48 0.50 3.26
CA ALA A 522 35.84 1.39 2.17
C ALA A 522 36.12 2.82 2.66
N MET A 523 35.35 3.32 3.64
CA MET A 523 35.59 4.62 4.27
C MET A 523 36.95 4.70 5.01
N ARG A 524 37.52 3.56 5.41
CA ARG A 524 38.87 3.46 5.98
C ARG A 524 39.94 3.15 4.94
N ASN A 525 39.59 3.18 3.66
CA ASN A 525 40.42 2.78 2.53
C ASN A 525 40.93 1.33 2.60
N ASP A 526 40.21 0.45 3.31
CA ASP A 526 40.57 -0.97 3.47
C ASP A 526 39.85 -1.83 2.41
N PHE A 527 40.31 -1.73 1.16
CA PHE A 527 39.72 -2.47 0.05
C PHE A 527 39.99 -3.97 0.08
N THR A 528 40.96 -4.44 0.88
CA THR A 528 41.17 -5.86 1.14
C THR A 528 39.98 -6.42 1.92
N GLU A 529 39.58 -5.72 2.99
CA GLU A 529 38.42 -6.10 3.78
C GLU A 529 37.10 -5.95 3.02
N VAL A 530 36.96 -4.90 2.19
CA VAL A 530 35.80 -4.74 1.29
C VAL A 530 35.62 -5.98 0.41
N ARG A 531 36.70 -6.45 -0.25
CA ARG A 531 36.65 -7.65 -1.10
C ARG A 531 36.27 -8.89 -0.29
N ARG A 532 36.81 -9.05 0.92
CA ARG A 532 36.51 -10.19 1.79
C ARG A 532 35.02 -10.23 2.18
N LEU A 533 34.45 -9.09 2.57
CA LEU A 533 33.05 -8.97 3.00
C LEU A 533 32.07 -9.18 1.84
N ILE A 534 32.35 -8.57 0.67
CA ILE A 534 31.52 -8.76 -0.53
C ILE A 534 31.61 -10.21 -1.02
N ALA A 535 32.78 -10.84 -0.99
CA ALA A 535 32.93 -12.26 -1.32
C ALA A 535 32.13 -13.19 -0.40
N GLN A 536 31.87 -12.79 0.86
CA GLN A 536 30.96 -13.52 1.75
C GLN A 536 29.50 -13.27 1.38
N ALA A 537 29.12 -12.02 1.13
CA ALA A 537 27.76 -11.65 0.74
C ALA A 537 27.34 -12.36 -0.55
N VAL A 538 28.24 -12.46 -1.53
CA VAL A 538 27.99 -13.17 -2.80
C VAL A 538 27.69 -14.66 -2.58
N LYS A 539 28.19 -15.30 -1.52
CA LYS A 539 27.88 -16.71 -1.23
C LYS A 539 26.48 -16.92 -0.64
N LEU A 540 25.85 -15.87 -0.12
CA LEU A 540 24.51 -15.97 0.47
C LEU A 540 23.45 -16.04 -0.64
N PRO A 541 22.44 -16.92 -0.52
CA PRO A 541 21.34 -16.97 -1.48
C PRO A 541 20.41 -15.76 -1.27
N VAL A 542 20.37 -14.86 -2.25
CA VAL A 542 19.56 -13.62 -2.21
C VAL A 542 18.77 -13.46 -3.51
N ALA A 543 17.80 -12.55 -3.54
CA ALA A 543 16.97 -12.31 -4.71
C ALA A 543 17.80 -11.74 -5.87
N ASP A 544 17.31 -11.87 -7.10
CA ASP A 544 18.02 -11.45 -8.32
C ASP A 544 18.50 -9.99 -8.28
N ASP A 545 17.71 -9.07 -7.71
CA ASP A 545 18.13 -7.66 -7.60
C ASP A 545 19.28 -7.46 -6.60
N ASP A 546 19.21 -8.09 -5.43
CA ASP A 546 20.28 -8.06 -4.43
C ASP A 546 21.55 -8.74 -4.99
N ARG A 547 21.37 -9.87 -5.68
CA ARG A 547 22.46 -10.60 -6.35
C ARG A 547 23.13 -9.71 -7.38
N ARG A 548 22.36 -9.06 -8.25
CA ARG A 548 22.86 -8.15 -9.29
C ARG A 548 23.65 -7.01 -8.68
N GLN A 549 23.20 -6.44 -7.56
CA GLN A 549 23.93 -5.40 -6.83
C GLN A 549 25.28 -5.91 -6.32
N LEU A 550 25.32 -7.09 -5.68
CA LEU A 550 26.58 -7.69 -5.19
C LEU A 550 27.54 -8.06 -6.32
N GLU A 551 27.03 -8.56 -7.45
CA GLU A 551 27.82 -8.82 -8.66
C GLU A 551 28.37 -7.53 -9.26
N ALA A 552 27.59 -6.44 -9.25
CA ALA A 552 28.01 -5.14 -9.77
C ALA A 552 29.19 -4.59 -8.97
N ILE A 553 29.11 -4.71 -7.64
CA ILE A 553 30.18 -4.34 -6.72
C ILE A 553 31.42 -5.22 -6.95
N THR A 554 31.23 -6.53 -7.08
CA THR A 554 32.33 -7.48 -7.30
C THR A 554 33.04 -7.19 -8.63
N PHE A 555 32.28 -6.91 -9.68
CA PHE A 555 32.82 -6.48 -10.98
C PHE A 555 33.65 -5.20 -10.83
N ALA A 556 33.12 -4.16 -10.18
CA ALA A 556 33.83 -2.90 -9.97
C ALA A 556 35.12 -3.07 -9.14
N LEU A 557 35.09 -3.92 -8.11
CA LEU A 557 36.28 -4.22 -7.30
C LEU A 557 37.33 -4.96 -8.12
N GLY A 558 36.93 -5.95 -8.92
CA GLY A 558 37.81 -6.79 -9.74
C GLY A 558 38.30 -6.16 -11.04
N HIS A 559 37.74 -5.01 -11.46
CA HIS A 559 38.10 -4.40 -12.73
C HIS A 559 39.46 -3.68 -12.67
N GLU A 560 40.41 -4.18 -13.46
CA GLU A 560 41.78 -3.66 -13.58
C GLU A 560 41.97 -2.66 -14.74
N GLY A 561 41.00 -2.57 -15.64
CA GLY A 561 41.04 -1.66 -16.78
C GLY A 561 40.91 -0.17 -16.42
N PRO A 562 41.03 0.75 -17.41
CA PRO A 562 40.97 2.20 -17.20
C PRO A 562 39.76 2.71 -16.42
N ALA A 563 38.60 2.06 -16.55
CA ALA A 563 37.39 2.44 -15.80
C ALA A 563 37.43 2.05 -14.31
N GLY A 564 38.39 1.25 -13.87
CA GLY A 564 38.36 0.59 -12.55
C GLY A 564 38.30 1.57 -11.38
N ALA A 565 39.05 2.67 -11.44
CA ALA A 565 39.02 3.71 -10.40
C ALA A 565 37.65 4.38 -10.34
N ALA A 566 37.05 4.72 -11.49
CA ALA A 566 35.75 5.36 -11.56
C ALA A 566 34.61 4.41 -11.13
N LEU A 567 34.69 3.12 -11.47
CA LEU A 567 33.72 2.11 -11.01
C LEU A 567 33.76 1.90 -9.50
N ARG A 568 34.95 1.88 -8.89
CA ARG A 568 35.07 1.85 -7.42
C ARG A 568 34.55 3.14 -6.80
N GLY A 569 34.83 4.29 -7.41
CA GLY A 569 34.29 5.60 -7.03
C GLY A 569 32.76 5.64 -7.10
N TYR A 570 32.14 5.00 -8.08
CA TYR A 570 30.69 4.92 -8.21
C TYR A 570 30.01 4.25 -6.99
N PHE A 571 30.61 3.18 -6.45
CA PHE A 571 30.03 2.44 -5.31
C PHE A 571 30.48 2.96 -3.94
N TYR A 572 31.72 3.45 -3.84
CA TYR A 572 32.39 3.74 -2.57
C TYR A 572 33.04 5.13 -2.51
N GLY A 573 32.92 5.94 -3.56
CA GLY A 573 33.52 7.27 -3.62
C GLY A 573 32.92 8.20 -2.58
N SER A 574 33.81 8.90 -1.86
CA SER A 574 33.47 9.91 -0.85
C SER A 574 34.07 11.28 -1.18
N LEU A 575 34.61 11.45 -2.40
CA LEU A 575 35.21 12.72 -2.85
C LEU A 575 34.13 13.80 -2.99
N PRO A 576 34.28 14.96 -2.30
CA PRO A 576 33.35 16.07 -2.44
C PRO A 576 33.21 16.52 -3.90
N GLY A 577 31.97 16.71 -4.36
CA GLY A 577 31.66 17.18 -5.71
C GLY A 577 31.54 16.09 -6.78
N LEU A 578 31.80 14.81 -6.47
CA LEU A 578 31.57 13.69 -7.37
C LEU A 578 30.38 12.85 -6.91
N ASP A 579 29.27 12.93 -7.64
CA ASP A 579 28.08 12.13 -7.42
C ASP A 579 28.10 10.83 -8.27
N ALA A 580 27.17 9.91 -7.98
CA ALA A 580 27.08 8.64 -8.70
C ALA A 580 26.94 8.79 -10.23
N PRO A 581 26.12 9.72 -10.77
CA PRO A 581 26.09 10.02 -12.20
C PRO A 581 27.44 10.47 -12.77
N THR A 582 28.19 11.30 -12.05
CA THR A 582 29.52 11.74 -12.50
C THR A 582 30.50 10.57 -12.53
N TRP A 583 30.51 9.71 -11.51
CA TRP A 583 31.34 8.50 -11.51
C TRP A 583 30.99 7.53 -12.64
N ALA A 584 29.69 7.35 -12.92
CA ALA A 584 29.22 6.52 -14.02
C ALA A 584 29.66 7.07 -15.39
N LEU A 585 29.62 8.39 -15.56
CA LEU A 585 30.12 9.06 -16.76
C LEU A 585 31.64 8.89 -16.89
N LEU A 586 32.41 9.11 -15.82
CA LEU A 586 33.86 8.93 -15.81
C LEU A 586 34.26 7.49 -16.18
N ALA A 587 33.55 6.48 -15.66
CA ALA A 587 33.77 5.09 -16.03
C ALA A 587 33.53 4.84 -17.53
N THR A 588 32.47 5.44 -18.08
CA THR A 588 32.13 5.33 -19.50
C THR A 588 33.16 6.02 -20.40
N LEU A 589 33.66 7.19 -20.00
CA LEU A 589 34.68 7.94 -20.76
C LEU A 589 36.06 7.28 -20.68
N ALA A 590 36.42 6.76 -19.51
CA ALA A 590 37.70 6.09 -19.31
C ALA A 590 37.82 4.80 -20.12
N GLU A 591 36.72 4.06 -20.30
CA GLU A 591 36.70 2.81 -21.06
C GLU A 591 35.43 2.69 -21.93
N PRO A 592 35.37 3.38 -23.08
CA PRO A 592 34.14 3.47 -23.88
C PRO A 592 33.63 2.14 -24.45
N GLN A 593 34.49 1.12 -24.51
CA GLN A 593 34.11 -0.22 -24.96
C GLN A 593 33.52 -1.09 -23.84
N LEU A 594 33.62 -0.65 -22.58
CA LEU A 594 33.10 -1.39 -21.44
C LEU A 594 31.57 -1.22 -21.33
N GLY A 595 30.82 -2.25 -21.71
CA GLY A 595 29.35 -2.21 -21.65
C GLY A 595 28.80 -1.93 -20.25
N PHE A 596 29.50 -2.36 -19.19
CA PHE A 596 29.09 -2.08 -17.81
C PHE A 596 29.11 -0.58 -17.47
N GLY A 597 30.05 0.19 -18.02
CA GLY A 597 30.08 1.65 -17.86
C GLY A 597 28.83 2.32 -18.44
N HIS A 598 28.46 1.95 -19.67
CA HIS A 598 27.22 2.41 -20.31
C HIS A 598 25.96 1.98 -19.56
N TYR A 599 25.95 0.77 -19.00
CA TYR A 599 24.85 0.27 -18.17
C TYR A 599 24.61 1.14 -16.94
N VAL A 600 25.65 1.39 -16.12
CA VAL A 600 25.49 2.24 -14.92
C VAL A 600 25.15 3.68 -15.29
N ALA A 601 25.73 4.22 -16.36
CA ALA A 601 25.40 5.56 -16.86
C ALA A 601 23.94 5.66 -17.33
N GLY A 602 23.44 4.63 -18.02
CA GLY A 602 22.05 4.55 -18.45
C GLY A 602 21.07 4.51 -17.28
N LEU A 603 21.37 3.76 -16.22
CA LEU A 603 20.54 3.76 -14.99
C LEU A 603 20.49 5.13 -14.32
N GLN A 604 21.63 5.84 -14.24
CA GLN A 604 21.69 7.18 -13.64
C GLN A 604 20.91 8.22 -14.46
N LYS A 605 21.04 8.18 -15.79
CA LYS A 605 20.26 9.02 -16.72
C LYS A 605 18.77 8.77 -16.60
N LEU A 606 18.36 7.49 -16.49
CA LEU A 606 16.97 7.13 -16.28
C LEU A 606 16.42 7.69 -14.96
N GLY A 607 17.20 7.62 -13.88
CA GLY A 607 16.83 8.18 -12.57
C GLY A 607 16.65 9.71 -12.56
N ARG A 608 17.36 10.42 -13.45
CA ARG A 608 17.23 11.88 -13.64
C ARG A 608 16.12 12.28 -14.61
N GLY A 609 15.51 11.31 -15.30
CA GLY A 609 14.49 11.57 -16.32
C GLY A 609 15.04 11.85 -17.73
N ASP A 610 16.34 11.68 -17.97
CA ASP A 610 16.97 11.88 -19.28
C ASP A 610 16.72 10.67 -20.20
N LEU A 611 15.46 10.46 -20.60
CA LEU A 611 15.00 9.18 -21.19
C LEU A 611 15.72 8.81 -22.50
N VAL A 612 15.95 9.78 -23.38
CA VAL A 612 16.64 9.57 -24.68
C VAL A 612 18.07 9.11 -24.46
N GLU A 613 18.78 9.80 -23.58
CA GLU A 613 20.17 9.50 -23.25
C GLU A 613 20.28 8.18 -22.46
N ALA A 614 19.28 7.88 -21.61
CA ALA A 614 19.18 6.63 -20.88
C ALA A 614 18.98 5.44 -21.81
N SER A 615 18.02 5.51 -22.75
CA SER A 615 17.75 4.41 -23.68
C SER A 615 18.97 4.13 -24.57
N ALA A 616 19.60 5.18 -25.09
CA ALA A 616 20.81 5.04 -25.91
C ALA A 616 21.99 4.44 -25.13
N ALA A 617 22.18 4.81 -23.86
CA ALA A 617 23.23 4.22 -23.03
C ALA A 617 22.95 2.75 -22.68
N LEU A 618 21.71 2.40 -22.33
CA LEU A 618 21.32 1.02 -22.01
C LEU A 618 21.45 0.09 -23.23
N GLU A 619 21.04 0.54 -24.41
CA GLU A 619 21.23 -0.19 -25.66
C GLU A 619 22.71 -0.39 -25.99
N ARG A 620 23.54 0.65 -25.87
CA ARG A 620 25.00 0.51 -26.02
C ARG A 620 25.59 -0.48 -25.03
N GLY A 621 25.14 -0.45 -23.77
CA GLY A 621 25.56 -1.42 -22.75
C GLY A 621 25.26 -2.85 -23.18
N LEU A 622 24.06 -3.12 -23.70
CA LEU A 622 23.68 -4.42 -24.25
C LEU A 622 24.55 -4.82 -25.44
N ALA A 623 24.74 -3.92 -26.41
CA ALA A 623 25.51 -4.20 -27.63
C ALA A 623 27.01 -4.46 -27.36
N ARG A 624 27.57 -3.85 -26.31
CA ARG A 624 28.98 -4.00 -25.91
C ARG A 624 29.23 -5.18 -24.97
N GLY A 625 28.19 -5.90 -24.58
CA GLY A 625 28.25 -7.01 -23.62
C GLY A 625 28.24 -6.52 -22.16
N LEU A 626 27.48 -7.24 -21.32
CA LEU A 626 27.34 -6.95 -19.90
C LEU A 626 27.94 -8.08 -19.05
N PRO A 627 28.31 -7.81 -17.78
CA PRO A 627 29.04 -8.78 -16.95
C PRO A 627 28.32 -10.10 -16.66
N GLY A 628 27.01 -10.15 -16.86
CA GLY A 628 26.20 -11.34 -16.59
C GLY A 628 24.73 -11.17 -16.96
N LEU A 629 23.99 -12.28 -16.90
CA LEU A 629 22.60 -12.35 -17.34
C LEU A 629 21.67 -11.40 -16.56
N LEU A 630 21.90 -11.18 -15.27
CA LEU A 630 21.08 -10.27 -14.46
C LEU A 630 21.19 -8.81 -14.92
N PHE A 631 22.37 -8.40 -15.41
CA PHE A 631 22.59 -7.08 -16.00
C PHE A 631 21.88 -6.96 -17.34
N VAL A 632 21.95 -8.00 -18.18
CA VAL A 632 21.23 -8.08 -19.46
C VAL A 632 19.72 -7.94 -19.25
N LYS A 633 19.16 -8.73 -18.33
CA LYS A 633 17.75 -8.65 -17.92
C LYS A 633 17.38 -7.24 -17.49
N ASN A 634 18.08 -6.70 -16.50
CA ASN A 634 17.76 -5.38 -15.96
C ASN A 634 17.92 -4.28 -17.02
N SER A 635 18.96 -4.32 -17.86
CA SER A 635 19.17 -3.36 -18.93
C SER A 635 18.01 -3.38 -19.94
N ALA A 636 17.59 -4.57 -20.39
CA ALA A 636 16.45 -4.71 -21.30
C ALA A 636 15.14 -4.20 -20.68
N ARG A 637 14.87 -4.52 -19.40
CA ARG A 637 13.70 -4.02 -18.68
C ARG A 637 13.66 -2.49 -18.63
N ARG A 638 14.79 -1.85 -18.32
CA ARG A 638 14.91 -0.38 -18.24
C ARG A 638 14.90 0.27 -19.62
N LEU A 639 15.51 -0.37 -20.62
CA LEU A 639 15.50 0.06 -22.01
C LEU A 639 14.07 0.10 -22.55
N ALA A 640 13.28 -0.96 -22.34
CA ALA A 640 11.88 -0.99 -22.80
C ALA A 640 11.07 0.20 -22.26
N VAL A 641 11.20 0.51 -20.97
CA VAL A 641 10.51 1.65 -20.34
C VAL A 641 10.98 2.98 -20.96
N ALA A 642 12.30 3.21 -21.02
CA ALA A 642 12.85 4.46 -21.53
C ALA A 642 12.48 4.68 -23.01
N ALA A 643 12.69 3.65 -23.84
CA ALA A 643 12.42 3.68 -25.28
C ALA A 643 10.94 3.87 -25.60
N TYR A 644 10.05 3.20 -24.86
CA TYR A 644 8.61 3.35 -25.04
C TYR A 644 8.17 4.78 -24.75
N ARG A 645 8.65 5.37 -23.65
CA ARG A 645 8.34 6.76 -23.27
C ARG A 645 8.88 7.80 -24.23
N THR A 646 9.92 7.47 -25.01
CA THR A 646 10.48 8.35 -26.05
C THR A 646 9.94 8.04 -27.45
N GLY A 647 8.98 7.11 -27.59
CA GLY A 647 8.43 6.69 -28.88
C GLY A 647 9.39 5.88 -29.77
N ASN A 648 10.49 5.38 -29.23
CA ASN A 648 11.47 4.60 -30.00
C ASN A 648 11.08 3.12 -30.04
N THR A 649 10.18 2.79 -30.96
CA THR A 649 9.63 1.43 -31.13
C THR A 649 10.70 0.38 -31.43
N GLU A 650 11.75 0.73 -32.18
CA GLU A 650 12.82 -0.22 -32.50
C GLU A 650 13.63 -0.61 -31.26
N GLN A 651 13.96 0.35 -30.39
CA GLN A 651 14.62 0.04 -29.11
C GLN A 651 13.72 -0.78 -28.18
N VAL A 652 12.39 -0.58 -28.22
CA VAL A 652 11.46 -1.45 -27.47
C VAL A 652 11.50 -2.87 -28.03
N LYS A 653 11.51 -3.06 -29.36
CA LYS A 653 11.65 -4.37 -29.99
C LYS A 653 12.98 -5.04 -29.65
N THR A 654 14.08 -4.29 -29.60
CA THR A 654 15.38 -4.79 -29.12
C THR A 654 15.27 -5.33 -27.70
N ALA A 655 14.65 -4.58 -26.79
CA ALA A 655 14.42 -5.02 -25.42
C ALA A 655 13.53 -6.27 -25.33
N ILE A 656 12.46 -6.35 -26.13
CA ILE A 656 11.59 -7.53 -26.24
C ILE A 656 12.40 -8.75 -26.67
N GLY A 657 13.21 -8.62 -27.73
CA GLY A 657 14.04 -9.72 -28.23
C GLY A 657 15.00 -10.28 -27.19
N VAL A 658 15.60 -9.40 -26.37
CA VAL A 658 16.44 -9.83 -25.23
C VAL A 658 15.60 -10.58 -24.19
N LEU A 659 14.45 -10.04 -23.79
CA LEU A 659 13.59 -10.63 -22.75
C LEU A 659 12.90 -11.95 -23.17
N GLN A 660 12.89 -12.26 -24.48
CA GLN A 660 12.40 -13.53 -25.02
C GLN A 660 13.48 -14.63 -25.12
N GLY A 661 14.73 -14.33 -24.74
CA GLY A 661 15.83 -15.30 -24.80
C GLY A 661 15.58 -16.59 -23.99
N THR A 662 16.25 -17.68 -24.35
CA THR A 662 16.07 -19.00 -23.73
C THR A 662 16.42 -19.04 -22.24
N ASP A 663 17.39 -18.23 -21.82
CA ASP A 663 17.85 -18.15 -20.43
C ASP A 663 16.99 -17.19 -19.56
N MET A 664 15.94 -16.62 -20.15
CA MET A 664 15.06 -15.67 -19.46
C MET A 664 14.07 -16.40 -18.55
N SER A 665 13.71 -15.76 -17.44
CA SER A 665 12.70 -16.32 -16.53
C SER A 665 11.30 -16.25 -17.16
N GLU A 666 10.34 -16.95 -16.57
CA GLU A 666 8.95 -16.83 -17.01
C GLU A 666 8.42 -15.39 -16.86
N ALA A 667 8.79 -14.71 -15.76
CA ALA A 667 8.43 -13.31 -15.56
C ALA A 667 9.03 -12.39 -16.64
N ASP A 668 10.24 -12.65 -17.12
CA ASP A 668 10.85 -11.89 -18.22
C ASP A 668 10.10 -12.08 -19.54
N ARG A 669 9.71 -13.31 -19.88
CA ARG A 669 8.93 -13.60 -21.08
C ARG A 669 7.54 -12.97 -21.02
N LEU A 670 6.89 -13.02 -19.86
CA LEU A 670 5.62 -12.34 -19.64
C LEU A 670 5.75 -10.82 -19.80
N LEU A 671 6.85 -10.22 -19.32
CA LEU A 671 7.11 -8.80 -19.53
C LEU A 671 7.33 -8.47 -21.01
N ALA A 672 8.05 -9.32 -21.74
CA ALA A 672 8.22 -9.16 -23.17
C ALA A 672 6.86 -9.17 -23.90
N SER A 673 6.00 -10.12 -23.55
CA SER A 673 4.63 -10.19 -24.08
C SER A 673 3.80 -8.96 -23.71
N ASP A 674 3.97 -8.39 -22.51
CA ASP A 674 3.28 -7.16 -22.11
C ASP A 674 3.70 -5.98 -22.99
N TRP A 675 5.00 -5.83 -23.26
CA TRP A 675 5.51 -4.79 -24.17
C TRP A 675 5.07 -4.99 -25.61
N SER A 676 5.08 -6.24 -26.12
CA SER A 676 4.52 -6.53 -27.44
C SER A 676 3.04 -6.15 -27.51
N GLY A 677 2.27 -6.46 -26.46
CA GLY A 677 0.86 -6.09 -26.34
C GLY A 677 0.65 -4.57 -26.37
N ARG A 678 1.51 -3.81 -25.71
CA ARG A 678 1.47 -2.33 -25.74
C ARG A 678 1.71 -1.77 -27.13
N LEU A 679 2.76 -2.22 -27.81
CA LEU A 679 3.04 -1.79 -29.18
C LEU A 679 1.90 -2.13 -30.14
N ALA A 680 1.27 -3.31 -29.99
CA ALA A 680 0.12 -3.71 -30.80
C ALA A 680 -1.13 -2.87 -30.49
N PHE A 681 -1.34 -2.53 -29.21
CA PHE A 681 -2.45 -1.67 -28.78
C PHE A 681 -2.30 -0.25 -29.34
N ASP A 682 -1.10 0.34 -29.26
CA ASP A 682 -0.83 1.68 -29.78
C ASP A 682 -0.90 1.76 -31.31
N ALA A 683 -0.68 0.64 -32.01
CA ALA A 683 -0.81 0.53 -33.45
C ALA A 683 -2.27 0.28 -33.92
N SER A 684 -3.19 0.00 -32.99
CA SER A 684 -4.60 -0.21 -33.31
C SER A 684 -5.29 1.14 -33.54
N PRO A 685 -6.03 1.31 -34.66
CA PRO A 685 -6.57 2.60 -35.09
C PRO A 685 -7.69 3.15 -34.20
#